data_AF-A0A9W6F3A3-F1
#
_entry.id   AF-A0A9W6F3A3-F1
#
_cell.length_a   1.000
_cell.length_b   1.000
_cell.length_c   1.000
_cell.angle_alpha   90.00
_cell.angle_beta   90.00
_cell.angle_gamma   90.00
#
_symmetry.space_group_name_H-M   'P 1'
#
loop_
_entity.id
_entity.type
_entity.pdbx_description
1 polymer ?
#
loop_
_entity_poly.entity_id
_entity_poly.type
_entity_poly.pdbx_seq_one_letter_code
_entity_poly.pdbx_strand_id
1 'polypeptide(L)'
;MVNPDGAAAPKQRLMIREMILENFKSYAGEQTVGPFHKSFSAVVGPNGSGKSNVIDAMLFVFGRRAKQLRFNKVSELIHNSQNHRNLEYARVTVRFQEIVDQEGDQYTVVPGSEFTVARTAQRNNESHYYINNRKVSTKDVTDLLKAKGIDLDNNRFLILQGEVEQISMMKPKAEDKNDTGLLEYLEDIIGTDKYVQPIEEAYKKLEEVNEKRQGMVTRLKSSEKDKDGLQGKAEEAQQFLDKQAEMLQCRINANHVFAMKTKANLKATEAKAAELKQKLEHERAKFKDHEKELNAADKKCTQAEKAHSVVMKAIEDADKALTQLECKDAQNTETIKALKTKMKKMTDKMASDSQELKNLETEKAECEAAAPQLAAQLQKLNAELEDAEAALDSMKEALKSEVEGLRQQLSQVNKELAPWDKKMGEVQARIDVGQREMELLQRQETEAKKRLEKATKELEDARTAAENKEQRIKELEAALQARRHDIETQKRGLAAAQAEEKKAEDELAVVREKSVQLRADMNASQGQSGVVRELMAAKSRGELTGIYGRLGDLGAIDAKYDAAVSTAVGALDNILVETTSDAQRAVEHLRRTNAGCATFLILEKQQHLERPASERIDTPEGCPRLFDLIKIKEPKLRAAFYYACGNTLVANDLEQASRIAYGNDRRFRRVVTLQGQLIADSGTMSGGGRPSTGRMALGKDAPRGASTDARAAEAELREVDKRADELGKALQSARDRVAAAQAALRGAEKELAALETELPKTRMEAEANVQRAADLAERMAGLQDATQVNAADAARIKELHVSVSKEQVNLLTLKEQCADLQKKAKSLQSKIDNAGG
;
A
#
# COMPACT_ATOMS: atom_id res chain seq x y z
N MET A 1 -1.71 -23.65 -85.69
CA MET A 1 -1.22 -24.81 -86.46
C MET A 1 -0.95 -24.33 -87.88
N VAL A 2 0.30 -24.36 -88.31
CA VAL A 2 0.72 -24.00 -89.68
C VAL A 2 1.32 -25.27 -90.28
N ASN A 3 0.80 -25.72 -91.43
CA ASN A 3 1.33 -26.85 -92.18
C ASN A 3 2.66 -26.45 -92.86
N PRO A 4 3.57 -27.41 -93.13
CA PRO A 4 4.99 -27.13 -93.39
C PRO A 4 5.33 -26.71 -94.84
N ASP A 5 4.40 -26.10 -95.59
CA ASP A 5 4.65 -25.61 -96.96
C ASP A 5 4.51 -24.08 -97.12
N GLY A 6 4.46 -23.31 -96.03
CA GLY A 6 4.67 -21.85 -96.08
C GLY A 6 3.63 -21.01 -96.83
N ALA A 7 2.62 -21.61 -97.47
CA ALA A 7 1.44 -20.90 -97.97
C ALA A 7 0.48 -20.66 -96.79
N ALA A 8 0.17 -19.41 -96.50
CA ALA A 8 -0.84 -19.06 -95.52
C ALA A 8 -2.14 -19.80 -95.86
N ALA A 9 -2.68 -20.57 -94.91
CA ALA A 9 -3.96 -21.26 -95.12
C ALA A 9 -4.98 -20.24 -95.65
N PRO A 10 -5.70 -20.55 -96.73
CA PRO A 10 -6.59 -19.58 -97.36
C PRO A 10 -7.53 -18.99 -96.32
N LYS A 11 -7.45 -17.67 -96.14
CA LYS A 11 -8.19 -16.98 -95.08
C LYS A 11 -9.68 -17.05 -95.42
N GLN A 12 -10.40 -17.91 -94.69
CA GLN A 12 -11.85 -18.02 -94.82
C GLN A 12 -12.48 -16.69 -94.41
N ARG A 13 -13.26 -16.11 -95.32
CA ARG A 13 -14.00 -14.87 -95.06
C ARG A 13 -15.49 -15.15 -95.12
N LEU A 14 -16.22 -14.60 -94.16
CA LEU A 14 -17.67 -14.63 -94.16
C LEU A 14 -18.22 -13.66 -95.22
N MET A 15 -19.12 -14.15 -96.07
CA MET A 15 -19.79 -13.39 -97.11
C MET A 15 -21.31 -13.53 -96.98
N ILE A 16 -22.03 -12.44 -97.21
CA ILE A 16 -23.49 -12.49 -97.38
C ILE A 16 -23.77 -12.96 -98.82
N ARG A 17 -24.44 -14.10 -98.96
CA ARG A 17 -24.80 -14.67 -100.27
C ARG A 17 -26.03 -13.97 -100.84
N GLU A 18 -27.09 -13.91 -100.05
CA GLU A 18 -28.37 -13.31 -100.45
C GLU A 18 -29.19 -12.96 -99.20
N MET A 19 -30.19 -12.09 -99.40
CA MET A 19 -31.14 -11.69 -98.38
C MET A 19 -32.57 -11.94 -98.88
N ILE A 20 -33.36 -12.66 -98.10
CA ILE A 20 -34.75 -12.98 -98.39
C ILE A 20 -35.63 -12.13 -97.46
N LEU A 21 -36.49 -11.32 -98.04
CA LEU A 21 -37.43 -10.44 -97.33
C LEU A 21 -38.85 -10.94 -97.57
N GLU A 22 -39.55 -11.24 -96.49
CA GLU A 22 -40.92 -11.71 -96.52
C GLU A 22 -41.80 -10.66 -95.83
N ASN A 23 -42.75 -10.08 -96.56
CA ASN A 23 -43.71 -9.11 -96.03
C ASN A 23 -43.08 -7.90 -95.33
N PHE A 24 -41.89 -7.46 -95.78
CA PHE A 24 -41.11 -6.40 -95.14
C PHE A 24 -41.29 -5.04 -95.85
N LYS A 25 -41.81 -4.05 -95.14
CA LYS A 25 -42.00 -2.66 -95.61
C LYS A 25 -42.68 -2.54 -96.97
N SER A 26 -41.95 -2.26 -98.05
CA SER A 26 -42.49 -2.10 -99.41
C SER A 26 -42.56 -3.42 -100.18
N TYR A 27 -41.95 -4.49 -99.64
CA TYR A 27 -41.90 -5.80 -100.25
C TYR A 27 -43.09 -6.64 -99.78
N ALA A 28 -44.03 -6.89 -100.69
CA ALA A 28 -45.14 -7.82 -100.47
C ALA A 28 -44.72 -9.25 -100.85
N GLY A 29 -45.12 -10.23 -100.05
CA GLY A 29 -44.73 -11.63 -100.25
C GLY A 29 -43.23 -11.84 -100.03
N GLU A 30 -42.71 -12.94 -100.56
CA GLU A 30 -41.28 -13.27 -100.53
C GLU A 30 -40.55 -12.61 -101.69
N GLN A 31 -39.54 -11.79 -101.37
CA GLN A 31 -38.67 -11.10 -102.32
C GLN A 31 -37.21 -11.43 -101.98
N THR A 32 -36.46 -11.89 -102.98
CA THR A 32 -35.04 -12.24 -102.79
C THR A 32 -34.15 -11.15 -103.38
N VAL A 33 -33.24 -10.62 -102.57
CA VAL A 33 -32.20 -9.66 -102.93
C VAL A 33 -30.86 -10.39 -102.96
N GLY A 34 -30.38 -10.68 -104.17
CA GLY A 34 -29.13 -11.40 -104.39
C GLY A 34 -29.13 -12.17 -105.71
N PRO A 35 -28.07 -12.94 -106.00
CA PRO A 35 -26.88 -13.12 -105.15
C PRO A 35 -25.97 -11.88 -105.12
N PHE A 36 -25.42 -11.57 -103.94
CA PHE A 36 -24.41 -10.51 -103.79
C PHE A 36 -23.06 -10.96 -104.35
N HIS A 37 -22.26 -9.99 -104.81
CA HIS A 37 -20.91 -10.24 -105.27
C HIS A 37 -19.92 -10.38 -104.10
N LYS A 38 -18.87 -11.19 -104.27
CA LYS A 38 -17.89 -11.49 -103.21
C LYS A 38 -17.22 -10.26 -102.60
N SER A 39 -16.93 -9.26 -103.44
CA SER A 39 -16.15 -8.08 -103.04
C SER A 39 -17.01 -6.84 -102.82
N PHE A 40 -17.86 -6.48 -103.79
CA PHE A 40 -18.61 -5.22 -103.75
C PHE A 40 -19.91 -5.34 -104.53
N SER A 41 -21.01 -4.85 -103.95
CA SER A 41 -22.33 -4.79 -104.58
C SER A 41 -22.93 -3.40 -104.37
N ALA A 42 -23.33 -2.74 -105.46
CA ALA A 42 -23.97 -1.43 -105.41
C ALA A 42 -25.48 -1.55 -105.64
N VAL A 43 -26.29 -0.96 -104.76
CA VAL A 43 -27.75 -0.90 -104.90
C VAL A 43 -28.13 0.46 -105.50
N VAL A 44 -28.59 0.45 -106.76
CA VAL A 44 -29.01 1.65 -107.50
C VAL A 44 -30.50 1.60 -107.86
N GLY A 45 -31.12 2.75 -108.05
CA GLY A 45 -32.55 2.86 -108.37
C GLY A 45 -33.08 4.29 -108.21
N PRO A 46 -34.28 4.61 -108.71
CA PRO A 46 -34.86 5.95 -108.61
C PRO A 46 -35.16 6.37 -107.16
N ASN A 47 -35.26 7.67 -106.91
CA ASN A 47 -35.58 8.17 -105.56
C ASN A 47 -36.96 7.69 -105.12
N GLY A 48 -37.06 7.17 -103.89
CA GLY A 48 -38.29 6.56 -103.36
C GLY A 48 -38.54 5.10 -103.74
N SER A 49 -37.69 4.45 -104.55
CA SER A 49 -37.87 3.06 -105.00
C SER A 49 -37.60 1.98 -103.94
N GLY A 50 -37.50 2.34 -102.65
CA GLY A 50 -37.26 1.40 -101.56
C GLY A 50 -35.79 1.04 -101.29
N LYS A 51 -34.80 1.73 -101.88
CA LYS A 51 -33.36 1.44 -101.67
C LYS A 51 -32.95 1.42 -100.19
N SER A 52 -33.40 2.41 -99.41
CA SER A 52 -33.12 2.50 -97.97
C SER A 52 -33.72 1.33 -97.19
N ASN A 53 -34.80 0.72 -97.67
CA ASN A 53 -35.43 -0.42 -96.99
C ASN A 53 -34.53 -1.67 -97.01
N VAL A 54 -33.63 -1.80 -97.99
CA VAL A 54 -32.63 -2.89 -98.03
C VAL A 54 -31.63 -2.73 -96.88
N ILE A 55 -31.18 -1.50 -96.60
CA ILE A 55 -30.29 -1.20 -95.48
C ILE A 55 -31.02 -1.38 -94.14
N ASP A 56 -32.28 -0.94 -94.07
CA ASP A 56 -33.12 -1.12 -92.88
C ASP A 56 -33.39 -2.60 -92.57
N ALA A 57 -33.50 -3.45 -93.60
CA ALA A 57 -33.63 -4.89 -93.44
C ALA A 57 -32.36 -5.51 -92.83
N MET A 58 -31.17 -5.10 -93.30
CA MET A 58 -29.90 -5.55 -92.70
C MET A 58 -29.74 -5.06 -91.26
N LEU A 59 -30.04 -3.79 -90.99
CA LEU A 59 -30.07 -3.23 -89.64
C LEU A 59 -31.02 -3.97 -88.69
N PHE A 60 -32.19 -4.36 -89.22
CA PHE A 60 -33.16 -5.13 -88.47
C PHE A 60 -32.59 -6.50 -88.10
N VAL A 61 -31.92 -7.20 -89.01
CA VAL A 61 -31.31 -8.52 -88.71
C VAL A 61 -30.08 -8.40 -87.78
N PHE A 62 -29.29 -7.33 -87.87
CA PHE A 62 -28.12 -7.13 -87.01
C PHE A 62 -28.41 -6.46 -85.65
N GLY A 63 -29.69 -6.32 -85.28
CA GLY A 63 -30.04 -6.10 -83.88
C GLY A 63 -30.01 -4.69 -83.33
N ARG A 64 -30.04 -3.66 -84.19
CA ARG A 64 -30.21 -2.29 -83.70
C ARG A 64 -31.57 -2.07 -83.03
N ARG A 65 -31.64 -1.24 -81.98
CA ARG A 65 -32.89 -0.85 -81.31
C ARG A 65 -33.77 -0.03 -82.28
N ALA A 66 -35.09 -0.27 -82.30
CA ALA A 66 -36.03 0.34 -83.23
C ALA A 66 -35.93 1.88 -83.32
N LYS A 67 -35.67 2.57 -82.18
CA LYS A 67 -35.46 4.03 -82.14
C LYS A 67 -34.35 4.55 -83.07
N GLN A 68 -33.32 3.75 -83.34
CA GLN A 68 -32.22 4.10 -84.25
C GLN A 68 -32.51 3.75 -85.72
N LEU A 69 -33.60 3.00 -85.98
CA LEU A 69 -34.09 2.60 -87.32
C LEU A 69 -35.05 3.63 -87.93
N ARG A 70 -35.20 4.83 -87.33
CA ARG A 70 -36.20 5.87 -87.69
C ARG A 70 -37.65 5.49 -87.38
N PHE A 71 -37.91 4.43 -86.58
CA PHE A 71 -39.25 3.98 -86.22
C PHE A 71 -39.43 3.84 -84.71
N ASN A 72 -40.65 4.08 -84.24
CA ASN A 72 -40.97 3.97 -82.81
C ASN A 72 -41.46 2.56 -82.42
N LYS A 73 -41.98 1.78 -83.39
CA LYS A 73 -42.57 0.44 -83.15
C LYS A 73 -42.08 -0.58 -84.19
N VAL A 74 -41.89 -1.82 -83.76
CA VAL A 74 -41.43 -2.93 -84.60
C VAL A 74 -42.51 -3.40 -85.59
N SER A 75 -43.79 -3.25 -85.24
CA SER A 75 -44.93 -3.57 -86.12
C SER A 75 -45.01 -2.72 -87.39
N GLU A 76 -44.40 -1.53 -87.41
CA GLU A 76 -44.34 -0.65 -88.60
C GLU A 76 -43.44 -1.21 -89.71
N LEU A 77 -42.64 -2.25 -89.42
CA LEU A 77 -41.81 -2.92 -90.41
C LEU A 77 -42.60 -3.91 -91.29
N ILE A 78 -43.85 -4.22 -90.93
CA ILE A 78 -44.70 -5.16 -91.67
C ILE A 78 -45.36 -4.45 -92.86
N HIS A 79 -45.31 -5.09 -94.04
CA HIS A 79 -45.89 -4.55 -95.27
C HIS A 79 -47.39 -4.31 -95.13
N ASN A 80 -47.86 -3.17 -95.64
CA ASN A 80 -49.27 -2.81 -95.65
C ASN A 80 -49.62 -2.09 -96.95
N SER A 81 -50.32 -2.77 -97.87
CA SER A 81 -50.78 -2.20 -99.16
C SER A 81 -52.26 -2.51 -99.41
N GLN A 82 -52.86 -1.84 -100.41
CA GLN A 82 -54.28 -2.02 -100.73
C GLN A 82 -54.63 -3.47 -101.10
N ASN A 83 -53.72 -4.20 -101.76
CA ASN A 83 -53.92 -5.58 -102.19
C ASN A 83 -53.56 -6.62 -101.11
N HIS A 84 -52.74 -6.26 -100.10
CA HIS A 84 -52.30 -7.14 -99.03
C HIS A 84 -52.51 -6.44 -97.68
N ARG A 85 -53.75 -6.47 -97.18
CA ARG A 85 -54.14 -5.92 -95.88
C ARG A 85 -54.10 -7.02 -94.82
N ASN A 86 -53.59 -6.71 -93.63
CA ASN A 86 -53.50 -7.58 -92.44
C ASN A 86 -52.49 -8.75 -92.51
N LEU A 87 -51.23 -8.48 -92.87
CA LEU A 87 -50.15 -9.45 -92.68
C LEU A 87 -49.76 -9.56 -91.18
N GLU A 88 -49.51 -10.78 -90.69
CA GLU A 88 -49.26 -11.04 -89.26
C GLU A 88 -47.80 -10.82 -88.83
N TYR A 89 -46.87 -11.03 -89.76
CA TYR A 89 -45.43 -10.94 -89.51
C TYR A 89 -44.68 -10.40 -90.72
N ALA A 90 -43.47 -9.91 -90.45
CA ALA A 90 -42.44 -9.67 -91.46
C ALA A 90 -41.18 -10.44 -91.05
N ARG A 91 -40.54 -11.09 -92.01
CA ARG A 91 -39.32 -11.86 -91.77
C ARG A 91 -38.23 -11.40 -92.73
N VAL A 92 -37.04 -11.14 -92.18
CA VAL A 92 -35.84 -10.90 -92.98
C VAL A 92 -34.85 -12.00 -92.65
N THR A 93 -34.39 -12.70 -93.68
CA THR A 93 -33.42 -13.79 -93.58
C THR A 93 -32.18 -13.43 -94.37
N VAL A 94 -31.03 -13.37 -93.71
CA VAL A 94 -29.73 -13.16 -94.34
C VAL A 94 -29.01 -14.50 -94.37
N ARG A 95 -28.61 -14.94 -95.57
CA ARG A 95 -27.84 -16.18 -95.75
C ARG A 95 -26.36 -15.82 -95.85
N PHE A 96 -25.58 -16.35 -94.92
CA PHE A 96 -24.14 -16.24 -94.91
C PHE A 96 -23.50 -17.54 -95.42
N GLN A 97 -22.35 -17.39 -96.04
CA GLN A 97 -21.48 -18.50 -96.44
C GLN A 97 -20.03 -18.10 -96.21
N GLU A 98 -19.17 -19.07 -95.89
CA GLU A 98 -17.73 -18.82 -95.82
C GLU A 98 -17.10 -19.14 -97.17
N ILE A 99 -16.33 -18.18 -97.68
CA ILE A 99 -15.62 -18.32 -98.94
C ILE A 99 -14.12 -18.24 -98.72
N VAL A 100 -13.41 -18.97 -99.56
CA VAL A 100 -11.98 -18.85 -99.78
C VAL A 100 -11.78 -18.16 -101.12
N ASP A 101 -11.24 -16.94 -101.08
CA ASP A 101 -10.89 -16.18 -102.26
C ASP A 101 -9.68 -16.85 -102.96
N GLN A 102 -9.81 -17.14 -104.26
CA GLN A 102 -8.71 -17.63 -105.11
C GLN A 102 -8.14 -16.48 -105.95
N GLU A 103 -7.02 -16.69 -106.64
CA GLU A 103 -6.45 -15.68 -107.53
C GLU A 103 -7.44 -15.30 -108.64
N GLY A 104 -7.73 -14.00 -108.77
CA GLY A 104 -8.74 -13.47 -109.70
C GLY A 104 -10.16 -13.41 -109.11
N ASP A 105 -11.18 -13.55 -109.95
CA ASP A 105 -12.60 -13.38 -109.55
C ASP A 105 -13.26 -14.69 -109.07
N GLN A 106 -12.52 -15.81 -109.08
CA GLN A 106 -13.02 -17.12 -108.62
C GLN A 106 -12.98 -17.23 -107.08
N TYR A 107 -13.88 -18.02 -106.51
CA TYR A 107 -13.93 -18.33 -105.08
C TYR A 107 -14.45 -19.75 -104.84
N THR A 108 -13.99 -20.39 -103.77
CA THR A 108 -14.49 -21.70 -103.32
C THR A 108 -15.28 -21.56 -102.04
N VAL A 109 -16.50 -22.10 -102.02
CA VAL A 109 -17.37 -22.13 -100.83
C VAL A 109 -16.94 -23.28 -99.92
N VAL A 110 -16.79 -23.01 -98.62
CA VAL A 110 -16.47 -24.06 -97.64
C VAL A 110 -17.71 -24.95 -97.44
N PRO A 111 -17.64 -26.26 -97.72
CA PRO A 111 -18.81 -27.15 -97.60
C PRO A 111 -19.38 -27.16 -96.18
N GLY A 112 -20.71 -26.99 -96.05
CA GLY A 112 -21.41 -26.99 -94.75
C GLY A 112 -21.25 -25.72 -93.90
N SER A 113 -20.60 -24.67 -94.43
CA SER A 113 -20.42 -23.38 -93.75
C SER A 113 -21.60 -22.42 -93.90
N GLU A 114 -22.61 -22.77 -94.71
CA GLU A 114 -23.78 -21.92 -94.91
C GLU A 114 -24.65 -21.90 -93.65
N PHE A 115 -24.95 -20.69 -93.18
CA PHE A 115 -25.93 -20.51 -92.13
C PHE A 115 -26.82 -19.31 -92.42
N THR A 116 -28.06 -19.37 -91.96
CA THR A 116 -29.02 -18.29 -92.07
C THR A 116 -29.22 -17.62 -90.72
N VAL A 117 -29.24 -16.30 -90.71
CA VAL A 117 -29.72 -15.51 -89.58
C VAL A 117 -31.00 -14.82 -90.03
N ALA A 118 -32.10 -15.19 -89.42
CA ALA A 118 -33.40 -14.57 -89.67
C ALA A 118 -33.91 -13.84 -88.44
N ARG A 119 -34.54 -12.69 -88.65
CA ARG A 119 -35.30 -11.99 -87.62
C ARG A 119 -36.74 -11.84 -88.08
N THR A 120 -37.67 -12.27 -87.24
CA THR A 120 -39.11 -12.13 -87.51
C THR A 120 -39.69 -11.07 -86.58
N ALA A 121 -40.32 -10.04 -87.16
CA ALA A 121 -41.15 -9.05 -86.48
C ALA A 121 -42.60 -9.50 -86.49
N GLN A 122 -43.27 -9.48 -85.35
CA GLN A 122 -44.69 -9.80 -85.21
C GLN A 122 -45.51 -8.55 -84.89
N ARG A 123 -46.81 -8.59 -85.19
CA ARG A 123 -47.74 -7.46 -84.97
C ARG A 123 -47.87 -7.05 -83.49
N ASN A 124 -47.55 -7.94 -82.55
CA ASN A 124 -47.50 -7.67 -81.11
C ASN A 124 -46.26 -6.83 -80.67
N ASN A 125 -45.43 -6.37 -81.61
CA ASN A 125 -44.15 -5.66 -81.40
C ASN A 125 -43.03 -6.54 -80.82
N GLU A 126 -43.19 -7.85 -80.77
CA GLU A 126 -42.10 -8.76 -80.43
C GLU A 126 -41.25 -9.05 -81.66
N SER A 127 -39.95 -9.26 -81.42
CA SER A 127 -39.00 -9.69 -82.43
C SER A 127 -38.27 -10.94 -81.96
N HIS A 128 -38.18 -11.95 -82.82
CA HIS A 128 -37.48 -13.20 -82.51
C HIS A 128 -36.39 -13.48 -83.52
N TYR A 129 -35.23 -13.93 -83.02
CA TYR A 129 -34.12 -14.37 -83.83
C TYR A 129 -34.18 -15.86 -84.10
N TYR A 130 -33.74 -16.23 -85.30
CA TYR A 130 -33.62 -17.60 -85.75
C TYR A 130 -32.26 -17.78 -86.42
N ILE A 131 -31.52 -18.82 -86.02
CA ILE A 131 -30.33 -19.28 -86.73
C ILE A 131 -30.66 -20.63 -87.34
N ASN A 132 -30.50 -20.80 -88.65
CA ASN A 132 -30.85 -22.04 -89.36
C ASN A 132 -32.27 -22.53 -89.00
N ASN A 133 -33.24 -21.59 -88.98
CA ASN A 133 -34.64 -21.80 -88.60
C ASN A 133 -34.90 -22.24 -87.14
N ARG A 134 -33.90 -22.21 -86.26
CA ARG A 134 -34.07 -22.46 -84.81
C ARG A 134 -34.11 -21.15 -84.02
N LYS A 135 -35.11 -21.00 -83.15
CA LYS A 135 -35.29 -19.79 -82.31
C LYS A 135 -34.13 -19.69 -81.29
N VAL A 136 -33.49 -18.52 -81.22
CA VAL A 136 -32.31 -18.26 -80.36
C VAL A 136 -32.41 -16.90 -79.65
N SER A 137 -31.61 -16.71 -78.59
CA SER A 137 -31.49 -15.44 -77.88
C SER A 137 -30.64 -14.44 -78.67
N THR A 138 -30.85 -13.13 -78.43
CA THR A 138 -30.03 -12.07 -79.03
C THR A 138 -28.55 -12.21 -78.65
N LYS A 139 -28.25 -12.61 -77.40
CA LYS A 139 -26.86 -12.80 -76.95
C LYS A 139 -26.15 -13.89 -77.76
N ASP A 140 -26.81 -15.01 -78.00
CA ASP A 140 -26.24 -16.13 -78.75
C ASP A 140 -25.96 -15.75 -80.22
N VAL A 141 -26.84 -14.93 -80.82
CA VAL A 141 -26.63 -14.37 -82.16
C VAL A 141 -25.43 -13.41 -82.18
N THR A 142 -25.35 -12.51 -81.19
CA THR A 142 -24.22 -11.58 -81.03
C THR A 142 -22.91 -12.32 -80.81
N ASP A 143 -22.87 -13.34 -79.96
CA ASP A 143 -21.67 -14.13 -79.68
C ASP A 143 -21.24 -14.95 -80.91
N LEU A 144 -22.18 -15.53 -81.66
CA LEU A 144 -21.88 -16.22 -82.91
C LEU A 144 -21.28 -15.28 -83.95
N LEU A 145 -21.88 -14.10 -84.13
CA LEU A 145 -21.38 -13.10 -85.08
C LEU A 145 -20.04 -12.51 -84.63
N LYS A 146 -19.85 -12.25 -83.32
CA LYS A 146 -18.56 -11.83 -82.74
C LYS A 146 -17.47 -12.86 -82.97
N ALA A 147 -17.78 -14.15 -82.80
CA ALA A 147 -16.84 -15.24 -83.10
C ALA A 147 -16.45 -15.28 -84.59
N LYS A 148 -17.33 -14.80 -85.48
CA LYS A 148 -17.06 -14.65 -86.92
C LYS A 148 -16.53 -13.26 -87.32
N GLY A 149 -16.19 -12.42 -86.34
CA GLY A 149 -15.56 -11.11 -86.55
C GLY A 149 -16.52 -9.94 -86.77
N ILE A 150 -17.82 -10.11 -86.48
CA ILE A 150 -18.83 -9.05 -86.56
C ILE A 150 -19.31 -8.73 -85.14
N ASP A 151 -18.88 -7.60 -84.59
CA ASP A 151 -19.34 -7.13 -83.28
C ASP A 151 -20.62 -6.29 -83.40
N LEU A 152 -21.72 -6.80 -82.85
CA LEU A 152 -23.02 -6.11 -82.84
C LEU A 152 -23.20 -5.13 -81.67
N ASP A 153 -22.37 -5.21 -80.64
CA ASP A 153 -22.45 -4.31 -79.49
C ASP A 153 -21.81 -2.97 -79.86
N ASN A 154 -20.64 -3.02 -80.50
CA ASN A 154 -19.93 -1.88 -81.05
C ASN A 154 -20.11 -1.84 -82.58
N ASN A 155 -21.25 -1.29 -83.02
CA ASN A 155 -21.70 -1.23 -84.44
C ASN A 155 -20.85 -0.34 -85.35
N ARG A 156 -19.56 -0.67 -85.49
CA ARG A 156 -18.58 0.10 -86.28
C ARG A 156 -18.54 -0.28 -87.76
N PHE A 157 -19.12 -1.42 -88.13
CA PHE A 157 -19.14 -1.91 -89.52
C PHE A 157 -20.27 -1.31 -90.35
N LEU A 158 -21.18 -0.56 -89.73
CA LEU A 158 -22.33 0.04 -90.38
C LEU A 158 -22.32 1.55 -90.19
N ILE A 159 -22.25 2.29 -91.29
CA ILE A 159 -22.23 3.75 -91.27
C ILE A 159 -23.58 4.25 -91.78
N LEU A 160 -24.38 4.83 -90.90
CA LEU A 160 -25.64 5.46 -91.25
C LEU A 160 -25.46 6.92 -91.68
N GLN A 161 -26.47 7.40 -92.39
CA GLN A 161 -26.61 8.82 -92.68
C GLN A 161 -26.69 9.63 -91.38
N GLY A 162 -25.73 10.55 -91.18
CA GLY A 162 -25.61 11.42 -90.01
C GLY A 162 -24.57 10.99 -88.97
N GLU A 163 -24.12 9.73 -88.95
CA GLU A 163 -23.10 9.27 -87.99
C GLU A 163 -21.73 9.90 -88.23
N VAL A 164 -21.40 10.22 -89.48
CA VAL A 164 -20.16 10.92 -89.85
C VAL A 164 -20.11 12.33 -89.23
N GLU A 165 -21.25 13.04 -89.21
CA GLU A 165 -21.36 14.35 -88.57
C GLU A 165 -21.25 14.23 -87.05
N GLN A 166 -21.87 13.20 -86.45
CA GLN A 166 -21.76 12.96 -85.01
C GLN A 166 -20.33 12.71 -84.56
N ILE A 167 -19.57 11.90 -85.30
CA ILE A 167 -18.14 11.65 -85.00
C ILE A 167 -17.34 12.97 -85.08
N SER A 168 -17.63 13.83 -86.05
CA SER A 168 -16.95 15.13 -86.18
C SER A 168 -17.27 16.11 -85.04
N MET A 169 -18.41 15.93 -84.38
CA MET A 169 -18.90 16.78 -83.28
C MET A 169 -18.58 16.21 -81.88
N MET A 170 -17.90 15.06 -81.79
CA MET A 170 -17.51 14.47 -80.51
C MET A 170 -16.51 15.36 -79.78
N LYS A 171 -16.75 15.57 -78.48
CA LYS A 171 -15.81 16.31 -77.61
C LYS A 171 -14.54 15.48 -77.36
N PRO A 172 -13.38 16.09 -77.03
CA PRO A 172 -12.15 15.34 -76.76
C PRO A 172 -12.26 14.32 -75.61
N LYS A 173 -13.03 14.62 -74.57
CA LYS A 173 -13.31 13.73 -73.43
C LYS A 173 -14.78 13.90 -73.03
N ALA A 174 -15.42 12.83 -72.56
CA ALA A 174 -16.75 12.91 -72.00
C ALA A 174 -16.76 13.80 -70.74
N GLU A 175 -17.65 14.80 -70.73
CA GLU A 175 -17.88 15.64 -69.54
C GLU A 175 -18.81 14.93 -68.55
N ASP A 176 -19.80 14.19 -69.07
CA ASP A 176 -20.75 13.41 -68.31
C ASP A 176 -20.54 11.91 -68.51
N LYS A 177 -20.82 11.11 -67.48
CA LYS A 177 -20.68 9.64 -67.53
C LYS A 177 -21.54 8.94 -68.61
N ASN A 178 -22.55 9.64 -69.14
CA ASN A 178 -23.46 9.13 -70.17
C ASN A 178 -23.15 9.69 -71.56
N ASP A 179 -22.23 10.65 -71.66
CA ASP A 179 -21.76 11.18 -72.93
C ASP A 179 -20.52 10.41 -73.38
N THR A 180 -20.30 10.29 -74.68
CA THR A 180 -19.16 9.57 -75.25
C THR A 180 -18.27 10.56 -75.99
N GLY A 181 -17.15 10.91 -75.37
CA GLY A 181 -16.11 11.71 -76.01
C GLY A 181 -15.23 10.87 -76.93
N LEU A 182 -14.34 11.55 -77.65
CA LEU A 182 -13.38 10.95 -78.56
C LEU A 182 -12.38 10.04 -77.82
N LEU A 183 -12.00 10.39 -76.58
CA LEU A 183 -11.12 9.57 -75.76
C LEU A 183 -11.78 8.25 -75.38
N GLU A 184 -13.00 8.29 -74.83
CA GLU A 184 -13.75 7.08 -74.47
C GLU A 184 -14.06 6.25 -75.74
N TYR A 185 -14.36 6.93 -76.85
CA TYR A 185 -14.53 6.29 -78.15
C TYR A 185 -13.25 5.57 -78.61
N LEU A 186 -12.08 6.17 -78.42
CA LEU A 186 -10.78 5.58 -78.76
C LEU A 186 -10.40 4.44 -77.79
N GLU A 187 -10.66 4.60 -76.49
CA GLU A 187 -10.44 3.56 -75.49
C GLU A 187 -11.29 2.31 -75.79
N ASP A 188 -12.52 2.50 -76.24
CA ASP A 188 -13.37 1.41 -76.73
C ASP A 188 -12.91 0.83 -78.09
N ILE A 189 -12.18 1.59 -78.93
CA ILE A 189 -11.52 1.04 -80.12
C ILE A 189 -10.38 0.11 -79.72
N ILE A 190 -9.59 0.52 -78.73
CA ILE A 190 -8.44 -0.24 -78.24
C ILE A 190 -8.91 -1.39 -77.32
N GLY A 191 -10.09 -1.27 -76.70
CA GLY A 191 -10.68 -2.23 -75.77
C GLY A 191 -10.14 -2.10 -74.34
N THR A 192 -9.64 -0.92 -73.96
CA THR A 192 -9.10 -0.62 -72.63
C THR A 192 -10.17 -0.20 -71.62
N ASP A 193 -11.35 0.17 -72.11
CA ASP A 193 -12.56 0.51 -71.34
C ASP A 193 -12.87 -0.51 -70.23
N LYS A 194 -12.68 -1.81 -70.49
CA LYS A 194 -12.92 -2.90 -69.55
C LYS A 194 -12.02 -2.87 -68.31
N TYR A 195 -10.87 -2.21 -68.37
CA TYR A 195 -9.88 -2.20 -67.29
C TYR A 195 -9.95 -0.96 -66.40
N VAL A 196 -10.50 0.14 -66.89
CA VAL A 196 -10.50 1.43 -66.17
C VAL A 196 -11.23 1.32 -64.83
N GLN A 197 -12.47 0.81 -64.82
CA GLN A 197 -13.27 0.68 -63.60
C GLN A 197 -12.65 -0.26 -62.54
N PRO A 198 -12.22 -1.50 -62.88
CA PRO A 198 -11.57 -2.38 -61.90
C PRO A 198 -10.30 -1.79 -61.29
N ILE A 199 -9.52 -1.05 -62.08
CA ILE A 199 -8.28 -0.41 -61.61
C ILE A 199 -8.59 0.70 -60.61
N GLU A 200 -9.54 1.59 -60.92
CA GLU A 200 -9.95 2.66 -60.00
C GLU A 200 -10.49 2.12 -58.68
N GLU A 201 -11.29 1.05 -58.72
CA GLU A 201 -11.80 0.41 -57.50
C GLU A 201 -10.69 -0.24 -56.66
N ALA A 202 -9.70 -0.86 -57.32
CA ALA A 202 -8.55 -1.44 -56.63
C ALA A 202 -7.67 -0.36 -55.97
N TYR A 203 -7.46 0.77 -56.63
CA TYR A 203 -6.72 1.90 -56.07
C TYR A 203 -7.37 2.48 -54.82
N LYS A 204 -8.70 2.70 -54.84
CA LYS A 204 -9.43 3.17 -53.66
C LYS A 204 -9.27 2.23 -52.46
N LYS A 205 -9.38 0.92 -52.70
CA LYS A 205 -9.18 -0.09 -51.64
C LYS A 205 -7.75 -0.06 -51.08
N LEU A 206 -6.75 0.17 -51.93
CA LEU A 206 -5.35 0.26 -51.52
C LEU A 206 -5.12 1.47 -50.60
N GLU A 207 -5.71 2.63 -50.94
CA GLU A 207 -5.62 3.84 -50.11
C GLU A 207 -6.24 3.61 -48.72
N GLU A 208 -7.44 3.05 -48.65
CA GLU A 208 -8.11 2.74 -47.38
C GLU A 208 -7.28 1.81 -46.48
N VAL A 209 -6.64 0.80 -47.06
CA VAL A 209 -5.79 -0.15 -46.32
C VAL A 209 -4.50 0.54 -45.84
N ASN A 210 -3.92 1.41 -46.65
CA ASN A 210 -2.72 2.15 -46.28
C ASN A 210 -2.97 3.12 -45.11
N GLU A 211 -4.11 3.81 -45.09
CA GLU A 211 -4.50 4.66 -43.95
C GLU A 211 -4.65 3.83 -42.66
N LYS A 212 -5.33 2.69 -42.73
CA LYS A 212 -5.48 1.77 -41.59
C LYS A 212 -4.12 1.29 -41.07
N ARG A 213 -3.20 0.93 -41.97
CA ARG A 213 -1.84 0.52 -41.62
C ARG A 213 -1.09 1.63 -40.88
N GLN A 214 -1.16 2.86 -41.37
CA GLN A 214 -0.47 3.99 -40.75
C GLN A 214 -0.99 4.25 -39.32
N GLY A 215 -2.31 4.13 -39.11
CA GLY A 215 -2.92 4.18 -37.78
C GLY A 215 -2.39 3.09 -36.84
N MET A 216 -2.29 1.85 -37.31
CA MET A 216 -1.77 0.74 -36.51
C MET A 216 -0.30 0.89 -36.15
N VAL A 217 0.55 1.34 -37.09
CA VAL A 217 1.98 1.61 -36.83
C VAL A 217 2.15 2.67 -35.75
N THR A 218 1.30 3.69 -35.74
CA THR A 218 1.35 4.76 -34.73
C THR A 218 0.99 4.22 -33.34
N ARG A 219 -0.04 3.37 -33.25
CA ARG A 219 -0.42 2.69 -32.00
C ARG A 219 0.68 1.75 -31.50
N LEU A 220 1.31 1.00 -32.40
CA LEU A 220 2.42 0.12 -32.06
C LEU A 220 3.58 0.91 -31.43
N LYS A 221 4.00 2.01 -32.06
CA LYS A 221 5.06 2.88 -31.53
C LYS A 221 4.73 3.46 -30.16
N SER A 222 3.45 3.81 -29.92
CA SER A 222 3.01 4.25 -28.59
C SER A 222 3.16 3.14 -27.56
N SER A 223 2.72 1.92 -27.88
CA SER A 223 2.82 0.76 -26.99
C SER A 223 4.26 0.33 -26.73
N GLU A 224 5.14 0.45 -27.72
CA GLU A 224 6.59 0.20 -27.56
C GLU A 224 7.20 1.22 -26.61
N LYS A 225 6.87 2.51 -26.77
CA LYS A 225 7.33 3.56 -25.85
C LYS A 225 6.85 3.32 -24.41
N ASP A 226 5.61 2.87 -24.23
CA ASP A 226 5.08 2.52 -22.91
C ASP A 226 5.81 1.32 -22.29
N LYS A 227 6.09 0.28 -23.10
CA LYS A 227 6.88 -0.88 -22.68
C LYS A 227 8.30 -0.48 -22.26
N ASP A 228 8.97 0.33 -23.07
CA ASP A 228 10.34 0.78 -22.79
C ASP A 228 10.37 1.69 -21.55
N GLY A 229 9.35 2.54 -21.36
CA GLY A 229 9.18 3.35 -20.16
C GLY A 229 8.97 2.52 -18.88
N LEU A 230 8.41 1.31 -19.00
CA LEU A 230 8.25 0.38 -17.86
C LEU A 230 9.50 -0.45 -17.57
N GLN A 231 10.43 -0.59 -18.52
CA GLN A 231 11.63 -1.40 -18.36
C GLN A 231 12.50 -0.90 -17.20
N GLY A 232 12.72 0.41 -17.07
CA GLY A 232 13.48 0.98 -15.96
C GLY A 232 12.86 0.65 -14.58
N LYS A 233 11.53 0.74 -14.47
CA LYS A 233 10.81 0.38 -13.23
C LYS A 233 10.91 -1.12 -12.92
N ALA A 234 10.90 -1.97 -13.95
CA ALA A 234 11.08 -3.41 -13.78
C ALA A 234 12.50 -3.75 -13.29
N GLU A 235 13.52 -3.11 -13.85
CA GLU A 235 14.92 -3.26 -13.42
C GLU A 235 15.12 -2.78 -11.98
N GLU A 236 14.54 -1.64 -11.59
CA GLU A 236 14.54 -1.16 -10.19
C GLU A 236 13.85 -2.13 -9.23
N ALA A 237 12.68 -2.66 -9.62
CA ALA A 237 11.96 -3.64 -8.81
C ALA A 237 12.76 -4.94 -8.65
N GLN A 238 13.45 -5.38 -9.69
CA GLN A 238 14.29 -6.57 -9.64
C GLN A 238 15.52 -6.36 -8.74
N GLN A 239 16.21 -5.22 -8.86
CA GLN A 239 17.31 -4.86 -7.95
C GLN A 239 16.84 -4.77 -6.49
N PHE A 240 15.62 -4.29 -6.25
CA PHE A 240 15.03 -4.27 -4.92
C PHE A 240 14.80 -5.68 -4.38
N LEU A 241 14.26 -6.59 -5.20
CA LEU A 241 14.06 -7.99 -4.80
C LEU A 241 15.39 -8.70 -4.50
N ASP A 242 16.42 -8.46 -5.30
CA ASP A 242 17.76 -9.02 -5.08
C ASP A 242 18.35 -8.51 -3.75
N LYS A 243 18.27 -7.19 -3.49
CA LYS A 243 18.69 -6.61 -2.20
C LYS A 243 17.86 -7.13 -1.02
N GLN A 244 16.57 -7.37 -1.22
CA GLN A 244 15.71 -7.95 -0.20
C GLN A 244 16.13 -9.39 0.11
N ALA A 245 16.48 -10.18 -0.90
CA ALA A 245 17.00 -11.53 -0.73
C ALA A 245 18.33 -11.54 0.03
N GLU A 246 19.27 -10.65 -0.33
CA GLU A 246 20.54 -10.47 0.39
C GLU A 246 20.32 -10.08 1.86
N MET A 247 19.42 -9.12 2.13
CA MET A 247 19.06 -8.72 3.49
C MET A 247 18.46 -9.88 4.29
N LEU A 248 17.58 -10.68 3.68
CA LEU A 248 16.99 -11.86 4.32
C LEU A 248 18.06 -12.90 4.63
N GLN A 249 19.00 -13.13 3.72
CA GLN A 249 20.11 -14.05 3.94
C GLN A 249 21.01 -13.60 5.10
N CYS A 250 21.35 -12.31 5.16
CA CYS A 250 22.06 -11.71 6.30
C CYS A 250 21.28 -11.89 7.61
N ARG A 251 19.96 -11.71 7.59
CA ARG A 251 19.10 -11.90 8.77
C ARG A 251 19.04 -13.36 9.22
N ILE A 252 18.94 -14.30 8.29
CA ILE A 252 18.99 -15.74 8.58
C ILE A 252 20.33 -16.09 9.22
N ASN A 253 21.44 -15.59 8.68
CA ASN A 253 22.78 -15.81 9.23
C ASN A 253 22.90 -15.22 10.64
N ALA A 254 22.41 -14.00 10.86
CA ALA A 254 22.40 -13.37 12.18
C ALA A 254 21.58 -14.18 13.20
N ASN A 255 20.40 -14.65 12.80
CA ASN A 255 19.56 -15.52 13.63
C ASN A 255 20.24 -16.85 13.93
N HIS A 256 20.97 -17.43 12.98
CA HIS A 256 21.73 -18.66 13.19
C HIS A 256 22.86 -18.45 14.23
N VAL A 257 23.60 -17.35 14.11
CA VAL A 257 24.62 -16.96 15.11
C VAL A 257 23.98 -16.74 16.48
N PHE A 258 22.83 -16.08 16.54
CA PHE A 258 22.11 -15.85 17.79
C PHE A 258 21.60 -17.17 18.42
N ALA A 259 21.09 -18.10 17.61
CA ALA A 259 20.67 -19.42 18.08
C ALA A 259 21.86 -20.22 18.62
N MET A 260 23.01 -20.18 17.94
CA MET A 260 24.27 -20.79 18.41
C MET A 260 24.70 -20.21 19.76
N LYS A 261 24.71 -18.88 19.88
CA LYS A 261 25.06 -18.19 21.14
C LYS A 261 24.10 -18.54 22.27
N THR A 262 22.79 -18.55 21.99
CA THR A 262 21.76 -18.94 22.96
C THR A 262 21.93 -20.40 23.39
N LYS A 263 22.24 -21.30 22.47
CA LYS A 263 22.51 -22.71 22.78
C LYS A 263 23.76 -22.89 23.64
N ALA A 264 24.82 -22.11 23.38
CA ALA A 264 26.03 -22.11 24.22
C ALA A 264 25.74 -21.57 25.63
N ASN A 265 24.98 -20.47 25.73
CA ASN A 265 24.54 -19.91 27.00
C ASN A 265 23.66 -20.89 27.79
N LEU A 266 22.73 -21.58 27.11
CA LEU A 266 21.87 -22.59 27.72
C LEU A 266 22.70 -23.70 28.35
N LYS A 267 23.67 -24.26 27.61
CA LYS A 267 24.60 -25.27 28.14
C LYS A 267 25.38 -24.76 29.35
N ALA A 268 25.85 -23.51 29.32
CA ALA A 268 26.56 -22.90 30.43
C ALA A 268 25.65 -22.72 31.66
N THR A 269 24.39 -22.32 31.47
CA THR A 269 23.40 -22.21 32.56
C THR A 269 22.97 -23.56 33.11
N GLU A 270 22.83 -24.58 32.26
CA GLU A 270 22.54 -25.95 32.68
C GLU A 270 23.67 -26.51 33.54
N ALA A 271 24.93 -26.28 33.15
CA ALA A 271 26.10 -26.64 33.95
C ALA A 271 26.10 -25.94 35.32
N LYS A 272 25.83 -24.61 35.36
CA LYS A 272 25.69 -23.86 36.62
C LYS A 272 24.53 -24.35 37.48
N ALA A 273 23.40 -24.70 36.86
CA ALA A 273 22.24 -25.23 37.57
C ALA A 273 22.55 -26.60 38.17
N ALA A 274 23.28 -27.46 37.46
CA ALA A 274 23.75 -28.75 37.98
C ALA A 274 24.70 -28.55 39.17
N GLU A 275 25.64 -27.61 39.08
CA GLU A 275 26.54 -27.26 40.18
C GLU A 275 25.78 -26.73 41.41
N LEU A 276 24.81 -25.84 41.20
CA LEU A 276 23.97 -25.32 42.28
C LEU A 276 23.08 -26.41 42.90
N LYS A 277 22.57 -27.36 42.11
CA LYS A 277 21.84 -28.52 42.63
C LYS A 277 22.73 -29.38 43.52
N GLN A 278 23.96 -29.67 43.10
CA GLN A 278 24.92 -30.40 43.95
C GLN A 278 25.23 -29.65 45.24
N LYS A 279 25.44 -28.33 45.18
CA LYS A 279 25.63 -27.48 46.36
C LYS A 279 24.40 -27.50 47.28
N LEU A 280 23.20 -27.44 46.73
CA LEU A 280 21.95 -27.53 47.49
C LEU A 280 21.80 -28.90 48.18
N GLU A 281 22.09 -29.99 47.49
CA GLU A 281 22.08 -31.34 48.07
C GLU A 281 23.09 -31.47 49.21
N HIS A 282 24.29 -30.91 49.04
CA HIS A 282 25.30 -30.86 50.09
C HIS A 282 24.84 -30.06 51.32
N GLU A 283 24.28 -28.87 51.11
CA GLU A 283 23.75 -28.05 52.21
C GLU A 283 22.52 -28.68 52.87
N ARG A 284 21.66 -29.38 52.11
CA ARG A 284 20.55 -30.17 52.69
C ARG A 284 21.06 -31.33 53.54
N ALA A 285 22.12 -32.01 53.12
CA ALA A 285 22.74 -33.06 53.91
C ALA A 285 23.27 -32.51 55.24
N LYS A 286 24.00 -31.38 55.20
CA LYS A 286 24.44 -30.67 56.41
C LYS A 286 23.28 -30.24 57.29
N PHE A 287 22.23 -29.67 56.71
CA PHE A 287 21.03 -29.25 57.46
C PHE A 287 20.39 -30.44 58.18
N LYS A 288 20.29 -31.59 57.52
CA LYS A 288 19.76 -32.81 58.13
C LYS A 288 20.64 -33.31 59.28
N ASP A 289 21.96 -33.14 59.19
CA ASP A 289 22.87 -33.48 60.28
C ASP A 289 22.76 -32.49 61.44
N HIS A 290 22.67 -31.18 61.17
CA HIS A 290 22.37 -30.18 62.20
C HIS A 290 21.00 -30.37 62.85
N GLU A 291 19.99 -30.83 62.11
CA GLU A 291 18.68 -31.16 62.66
C GLU A 291 18.75 -32.36 63.61
N LYS A 292 19.61 -33.36 63.34
CA LYS A 292 19.88 -34.45 64.30
C LYS A 292 20.59 -33.93 65.54
N GLU A 293 21.57 -33.04 65.38
CA GLU A 293 22.30 -32.41 66.50
C GLU A 293 21.37 -31.58 67.38
N LEU A 294 20.49 -30.79 66.76
CA LEU A 294 19.47 -29.98 67.45
C LEU A 294 18.49 -30.87 68.20
N ASN A 295 17.95 -31.91 67.56
CA ASN A 295 17.05 -32.87 68.22
C ASN A 295 17.74 -33.60 69.39
N ALA A 296 19.04 -33.88 69.28
CA ALA A 296 19.81 -34.45 70.39
C ALA A 296 20.01 -33.45 71.53
N ALA A 297 20.23 -32.16 71.20
CA ALA A 297 20.32 -31.08 72.17
C ALA A 297 18.98 -30.83 72.87
N ASP A 298 17.86 -30.80 72.15
CA ASP A 298 16.50 -30.67 72.72
C ASP A 298 16.16 -31.85 73.63
N LYS A 299 16.54 -33.07 73.27
CA LYS A 299 16.39 -34.23 74.17
C LYS A 299 17.19 -34.05 75.46
N LYS A 300 18.40 -33.50 75.39
CA LYS A 300 19.20 -33.19 76.59
C LYS A 300 18.58 -32.04 77.40
N CYS A 301 18.07 -31.01 76.74
CA CYS A 301 17.42 -29.87 77.39
C CYS A 301 16.15 -30.30 78.12
N THR A 302 15.27 -31.05 77.46
CA THR A 302 14.03 -31.59 78.08
C THR A 302 14.33 -32.58 79.22
N GLN A 303 15.41 -33.36 79.14
CA GLN A 303 15.87 -34.18 80.27
C GLN A 303 16.36 -33.32 81.43
N ALA A 304 17.11 -32.25 81.16
CA ALA A 304 17.57 -31.30 82.17
C ALA A 304 16.40 -30.54 82.81
N GLU A 305 15.41 -30.10 82.04
CA GLU A 305 14.17 -29.48 82.53
C GLU A 305 13.38 -30.42 83.44
N LYS A 306 13.24 -31.69 83.05
CA LYS A 306 12.61 -32.71 83.91
C LYS A 306 13.41 -32.90 85.21
N ALA A 307 14.73 -33.02 85.14
CA ALA A 307 15.57 -33.14 86.32
C ALA A 307 15.45 -31.90 87.22
N HIS A 308 15.47 -30.70 86.64
CA HIS A 308 15.27 -29.45 87.35
C HIS A 308 13.88 -29.39 88.02
N SER A 309 12.82 -29.83 87.33
CA SER A 309 11.46 -29.88 87.90
C SER A 309 11.35 -30.83 89.10
N VAL A 310 12.07 -31.96 89.07
CA VAL A 310 12.12 -32.91 90.18
C VAL A 310 12.89 -32.31 91.36
N VAL A 311 14.01 -31.65 91.10
CA VAL A 311 14.80 -30.96 92.14
C VAL A 311 14.00 -29.81 92.76
N MET A 312 13.29 -29.01 91.96
CA MET A 312 12.44 -27.92 92.47
C MET A 312 11.31 -28.44 93.36
N LYS A 313 10.65 -29.54 92.97
CA LYS A 313 9.65 -30.20 93.84
C LYS A 313 10.28 -30.71 95.15
N ALA A 314 11.46 -31.31 95.08
CA ALA A 314 12.17 -31.77 96.27
C ALA A 314 12.56 -30.60 97.20
N ILE A 315 12.92 -29.44 96.63
CA ILE A 315 13.18 -28.21 97.40
C ILE A 315 11.89 -27.70 98.06
N GLU A 316 10.78 -27.61 97.32
CA GLU A 316 9.49 -27.20 97.89
C GLU A 316 9.01 -28.13 99.01
N ASP A 317 9.18 -29.44 98.84
CA ASP A 317 8.81 -30.43 99.85
C ASP A 317 9.73 -30.36 101.08
N ALA A 318 11.03 -30.11 100.87
CA ALA A 318 11.99 -29.86 101.96
C ALA A 318 11.67 -28.57 102.72
N ASP A 319 11.26 -27.50 102.02
CA ASP A 319 10.90 -26.21 102.62
C ASP A 319 9.58 -26.31 103.43
N LYS A 320 8.60 -27.06 102.91
CA LYS A 320 7.39 -27.44 103.68
C LYS A 320 7.74 -28.28 104.91
N ALA A 321 8.69 -29.21 104.81
CA ALA A 321 9.13 -29.99 105.96
C ALA A 321 9.87 -29.13 107.00
N LEU A 322 10.70 -28.19 106.55
CA LEU A 322 11.43 -27.25 107.40
C LEU A 322 10.46 -26.33 108.16
N THR A 323 9.51 -25.70 107.47
CA THR A 323 8.47 -24.86 108.09
C THR A 323 7.61 -25.63 109.09
N GLN A 324 7.27 -26.90 108.81
CA GLN A 324 6.59 -27.75 109.78
C GLN A 324 7.44 -28.06 111.02
N LEU A 325 8.75 -28.27 110.83
CA LEU A 325 9.68 -28.47 111.95
C LEU A 325 9.86 -27.20 112.78
N GLU A 326 9.96 -26.03 112.15
CA GLU A 326 10.02 -24.73 112.82
C GLU A 326 8.74 -24.44 113.63
N CYS A 327 7.56 -24.73 113.07
CA CYS A 327 6.30 -24.64 113.81
C CYS A 327 6.26 -25.61 115.00
N LYS A 328 6.74 -26.85 114.83
CA LYS A 328 6.84 -27.82 115.94
C LYS A 328 7.83 -27.38 117.00
N ASP A 329 8.96 -26.78 116.62
CA ASP A 329 9.96 -26.27 117.56
C ASP A 329 9.45 -25.04 118.32
N ALA A 330 8.73 -24.14 117.65
CA ALA A 330 8.01 -23.04 118.30
C ALA A 330 6.95 -23.55 119.31
N GLN A 331 6.17 -24.57 118.94
CA GLN A 331 5.22 -25.22 119.85
C GLN A 331 5.93 -25.94 121.01
N ASN A 332 7.06 -26.60 120.76
CA ASN A 332 7.85 -27.26 121.80
C ASN A 332 8.49 -26.25 122.76
N THR A 333 8.97 -25.11 122.27
CA THR A 333 9.53 -24.06 123.13
C THR A 333 8.46 -23.36 123.96
N GLU A 334 7.26 -23.13 123.41
CA GLU A 334 6.11 -22.65 124.18
C GLU A 334 5.63 -23.67 125.22
N THR A 335 5.51 -24.94 124.85
CA THR A 335 5.14 -26.01 125.80
C THR A 335 6.20 -26.20 126.88
N ILE A 336 7.49 -26.08 126.58
CA ILE A 336 8.57 -26.09 127.59
C ILE A 336 8.45 -24.88 128.52
N LYS A 337 8.15 -23.67 128.01
CA LYS A 337 7.90 -22.49 128.86
C LYS A 337 6.65 -22.67 129.74
N ALA A 338 5.58 -23.23 129.17
CA ALA A 338 4.35 -23.55 129.88
C ALA A 338 4.55 -24.65 130.94
N LEU A 339 5.36 -25.67 130.64
CA LEU A 339 5.73 -26.73 131.56
C LEU A 339 6.65 -26.20 132.66
N LYS A 340 7.62 -25.32 132.38
CA LYS A 340 8.43 -24.65 133.41
C LYS A 340 7.60 -23.78 134.35
N THR A 341 6.61 -23.05 133.84
CA THR A 341 5.68 -22.27 134.67
C THR A 341 4.73 -23.17 135.45
N LYS A 342 4.23 -24.26 134.86
CA LYS A 342 3.47 -25.30 135.59
C LYS A 342 4.32 -25.98 136.66
N MET A 343 5.58 -26.27 136.38
CA MET A 343 6.50 -26.91 137.33
C MET A 343 6.75 -25.98 138.52
N LYS A 344 7.02 -24.68 138.28
CA LYS A 344 7.09 -23.68 139.36
C LYS A 344 5.82 -23.64 140.20
N LYS A 345 4.65 -23.54 139.56
CA LYS A 345 3.34 -23.56 140.24
C LYS A 345 3.10 -24.87 141.00
N MET A 346 3.56 -26.01 140.49
CA MET A 346 3.47 -27.29 141.18
C MET A 346 4.46 -27.43 142.32
N THR A 347 5.66 -26.85 142.27
CA THR A 347 6.53 -26.76 143.47
C THR A 347 5.93 -25.86 144.54
N ASP A 348 5.36 -24.72 144.15
CA ASP A 348 4.69 -23.81 145.09
C ASP A 348 3.45 -24.49 145.70
N LYS A 349 2.70 -25.25 144.89
CA LYS A 349 1.60 -26.10 145.38
C LYS A 349 2.09 -27.25 146.25
N MET A 350 3.16 -27.96 145.91
CA MET A 350 3.70 -29.01 146.79
C MET A 350 4.13 -28.46 148.16
N ALA A 351 4.63 -27.22 148.23
CA ALA A 351 4.92 -26.56 149.50
C ALA A 351 3.63 -26.23 150.28
N SER A 352 2.56 -25.79 149.59
CA SER A 352 1.23 -25.56 150.16
C SER A 352 0.57 -26.87 150.60
N ASP A 353 0.53 -27.87 149.73
CA ASP A 353 -0.05 -29.20 149.95
C ASP A 353 0.71 -29.94 151.05
N SER A 354 2.02 -29.77 151.23
CA SER A 354 2.74 -30.30 152.39
C SER A 354 2.31 -29.66 153.71
N GLN A 355 1.84 -28.41 153.67
CA GLN A 355 1.29 -27.72 154.82
C GLN A 355 -0.17 -28.12 155.06
N GLU A 356 -0.95 -28.33 153.99
CA GLU A 356 -2.30 -28.88 154.04
C GLU A 356 -2.33 -30.35 154.44
N LEU A 357 -1.32 -31.17 154.11
CA LEU A 357 -1.23 -32.58 154.49
C LEU A 357 -1.05 -32.73 156.01
N LYS A 358 -0.38 -31.78 156.67
CA LYS A 358 -0.36 -31.68 158.13
C LYS A 358 -1.72 -31.31 158.72
N ASN A 359 -2.53 -30.54 158.02
CA ASN A 359 -3.89 -30.18 158.44
C ASN A 359 -4.90 -31.31 158.12
N LEU A 360 -4.71 -32.05 157.03
CA LEU A 360 -5.51 -33.20 156.64
C LEU A 360 -5.20 -34.45 157.47
N GLU A 361 -3.99 -34.58 158.02
CA GLU A 361 -3.71 -35.58 159.08
C GLU A 361 -4.52 -35.29 160.35
N THR A 362 -4.81 -34.01 160.64
CA THR A 362 -5.70 -33.63 161.74
C THR A 362 -7.19 -33.81 161.39
N GLU A 363 -7.61 -33.59 160.14
CA GLU A 363 -9.00 -33.83 159.68
C GLU A 363 -9.32 -35.31 159.42
N LYS A 364 -8.34 -36.15 159.05
CA LYS A 364 -8.52 -37.61 158.90
C LYS A 364 -8.92 -38.27 160.22
N ALA A 365 -8.39 -37.77 161.34
CA ALA A 365 -8.83 -38.18 162.67
C ALA A 365 -10.31 -37.81 162.96
N GLU A 366 -10.85 -36.80 162.28
CA GLU A 366 -12.25 -36.38 162.40
C GLU A 366 -13.19 -37.10 161.41
N CYS A 367 -12.74 -37.41 160.19
CA CYS A 367 -13.54 -38.13 159.18
C CYS A 367 -13.66 -39.65 159.42
N GLU A 368 -12.70 -40.29 160.11
CA GLU A 368 -12.87 -41.69 160.57
C GLU A 368 -14.05 -41.83 161.56
N ALA A 369 -14.57 -40.73 162.12
CA ALA A 369 -15.80 -40.70 162.91
C ALA A 369 -17.10 -40.49 162.10
N ALA A 370 -17.04 -40.05 160.83
CA ALA A 370 -18.21 -39.67 160.01
C ALA A 370 -18.62 -40.66 158.91
N ALA A 371 -17.80 -41.68 158.62
CA ALA A 371 -18.00 -42.67 157.56
C ALA A 371 -19.31 -43.51 157.59
N PRO A 372 -19.99 -43.77 158.73
CA PRO A 372 -21.22 -44.57 158.70
C PRO A 372 -22.45 -43.84 158.13
N GLN A 373 -22.44 -42.51 157.96
CA GLN A 373 -23.64 -41.73 157.58
C GLN A 373 -23.89 -41.66 156.07
N LEU A 374 -22.85 -41.72 155.21
CA LEU A 374 -22.99 -41.60 153.74
C LEU A 374 -23.41 -42.92 153.05
N ALA A 375 -23.16 -44.08 153.66
CA ALA A 375 -23.54 -45.38 153.10
C ALA A 375 -25.07 -45.57 152.96
N ALA A 376 -25.87 -44.80 153.70
CA ALA A 376 -27.32 -44.87 153.67
C ALA A 376 -27.97 -44.12 152.48
N GLN A 377 -27.24 -43.24 151.77
CA GLN A 377 -27.81 -42.44 150.67
C GLN A 377 -27.74 -43.12 149.30
N LEU A 378 -26.81 -44.06 149.10
CA LEU A 378 -26.60 -44.77 147.83
C LEU A 378 -27.70 -45.79 147.48
N GLN A 379 -28.47 -46.29 148.46
CA GLN A 379 -29.55 -47.23 148.19
C GLN A 379 -30.80 -46.61 147.54
N LYS A 380 -30.96 -45.27 147.55
CA LYS A 380 -32.14 -44.61 146.97
C LYS A 380 -32.07 -44.38 145.46
N LEU A 381 -30.87 -44.23 144.89
CA LEU A 381 -30.71 -43.76 143.51
C LEU A 381 -30.81 -44.88 142.46
N ASN A 382 -30.65 -46.15 142.85
CA ASN A 382 -30.72 -47.29 141.92
C ASN A 382 -32.15 -47.70 141.54
N ALA A 383 -33.18 -47.18 142.23
CA ALA A 383 -34.58 -47.50 141.93
C ALA A 383 -35.18 -46.68 140.78
N GLU A 384 -34.56 -45.55 140.38
CA GLU A 384 -35.10 -44.64 139.35
C GLU A 384 -34.68 -45.00 137.92
N LEU A 385 -33.75 -45.95 137.74
CA LEU A 385 -33.18 -46.31 136.43
C LEU A 385 -34.02 -47.38 135.67
N GLU A 386 -34.71 -48.27 136.38
CA GLU A 386 -35.48 -49.37 135.76
C GLU A 386 -36.78 -48.89 135.07
N ASP A 387 -37.33 -47.72 135.41
CA ASP A 387 -38.56 -47.19 134.82
C ASP A 387 -38.37 -46.54 133.43
N ALA A 388 -37.14 -46.15 133.06
CA ALA A 388 -36.88 -45.41 131.82
C ALA A 388 -36.74 -46.31 130.57
N GLU A 389 -36.39 -47.59 130.73
CA GLU A 389 -36.12 -48.50 129.61
C GLU A 389 -37.41 -49.14 129.03
N ALA A 390 -38.49 -49.22 129.81
CA ALA A 390 -39.78 -49.77 129.37
C ALA A 390 -40.57 -48.84 128.40
N ALA A 391 -40.25 -47.54 128.34
CA ALA A 391 -40.98 -46.57 127.52
C ALA A 391 -40.56 -46.54 126.04
N LEU A 392 -39.34 -46.99 125.72
CA LEU A 392 -38.74 -46.82 124.38
C LEU A 392 -39.24 -47.85 123.34
N ASP A 393 -39.61 -49.05 123.76
CA ASP A 393 -40.02 -50.13 122.84
C ASP A 393 -41.46 -49.97 122.30
N SER A 394 -42.30 -49.14 122.93
CA SER A 394 -43.66 -48.87 122.46
C SER A 394 -43.76 -47.91 121.27
N MET A 395 -42.72 -47.10 120.98
CA MET A 395 -42.78 -46.06 119.95
C MET A 395 -42.44 -46.53 118.52
N LYS A 396 -41.86 -47.73 118.33
CA LYS A 396 -41.38 -48.19 117.02
C LYS A 396 -42.44 -48.89 116.15
N GLU A 397 -43.58 -49.30 116.71
CA GLU A 397 -44.67 -49.95 115.95
C GLU A 397 -45.71 -48.98 115.36
N ALA A 398 -45.70 -47.69 115.73
CA ALA A 398 -46.70 -46.71 115.29
C ALA A 398 -46.43 -46.04 113.91
N LEU A 399 -45.21 -46.13 113.35
CA LEU A 399 -44.83 -45.34 112.15
C LEU A 399 -45.08 -46.01 110.79
N LYS A 400 -45.61 -47.25 110.76
CA LYS A 400 -45.80 -48.00 109.49
C LYS A 400 -47.09 -47.66 108.73
N SER A 401 -48.09 -47.01 109.36
CA SER A 401 -49.40 -46.75 108.73
C SER A 401 -49.56 -45.37 108.07
N GLU A 402 -48.65 -44.42 108.28
CA GLU A 402 -48.80 -43.04 107.75
C GLU A 402 -48.23 -42.85 106.33
N VAL A 403 -47.24 -43.64 105.91
CA VAL A 403 -46.55 -43.46 104.61
C VAL A 403 -47.35 -43.99 103.40
N GLU A 404 -48.21 -44.99 103.61
CA GLU A 404 -49.02 -45.61 102.53
C GLU A 404 -50.16 -44.68 102.05
N GLY A 405 -50.73 -43.86 102.95
CA GLY A 405 -51.82 -42.93 102.64
C GLY A 405 -51.40 -41.74 101.78
N LEU A 406 -50.18 -41.25 101.95
CA LEU A 406 -49.64 -40.11 101.19
C LEU A 406 -49.34 -40.49 99.72
N ARG A 407 -48.96 -41.75 99.43
CA ARG A 407 -48.71 -42.24 98.06
C ARG A 407 -49.98 -42.39 97.22
N GLN A 408 -51.10 -42.78 97.83
CA GLN A 408 -52.38 -42.86 97.12
C GLN A 408 -52.93 -41.48 96.75
N GLN A 409 -52.75 -40.48 97.63
CA GLN A 409 -53.16 -39.10 97.36
C GLN A 409 -52.38 -38.45 96.21
N LEU A 410 -51.08 -38.72 96.11
CA LEU A 410 -50.24 -38.25 94.98
C LEU A 410 -50.68 -38.82 93.62
N SER A 411 -51.07 -40.11 93.60
CA SER A 411 -51.56 -40.79 92.38
C SER A 411 -52.89 -40.22 91.86
N GLN A 412 -53.81 -39.84 92.76
CA GLN A 412 -55.07 -39.19 92.39
C GLN A 412 -54.84 -37.80 91.78
N VAL A 413 -53.98 -36.98 92.39
CA VAL A 413 -53.66 -35.63 91.87
C VAL A 413 -53.00 -35.70 90.49
N ASN A 414 -52.13 -36.69 90.24
CA ASN A 414 -51.52 -36.89 88.91
C ASN A 414 -52.53 -37.36 87.84
N LYS A 415 -53.56 -38.13 88.21
CA LYS A 415 -54.65 -38.48 87.27
C LYS A 415 -55.53 -37.27 86.92
N GLU A 416 -55.70 -36.35 87.86
CA GLU A 416 -56.44 -35.10 87.63
C GLU A 416 -55.65 -34.10 86.77
N LEU A 417 -54.31 -34.15 86.78
CA LEU A 417 -53.42 -33.29 85.98
C LEU A 417 -53.30 -33.72 84.50
N ALA A 418 -53.33 -35.02 84.21
CA ALA A 418 -53.18 -35.57 82.85
C ALA A 418 -54.10 -34.96 81.76
N PRO A 419 -55.42 -34.71 81.98
CA PRO A 419 -56.27 -34.08 80.96
C PRO A 419 -55.91 -32.61 80.70
N TRP A 420 -55.32 -31.91 81.67
CA TRP A 420 -54.89 -30.52 81.50
C TRP A 420 -53.58 -30.42 80.72
N ASP A 421 -52.62 -31.31 80.99
CA ASP A 421 -51.38 -31.39 80.20
C ASP A 421 -51.68 -31.69 78.73
N LYS A 422 -52.68 -32.54 78.44
CA LYS A 422 -53.13 -32.80 77.07
C LYS A 422 -53.72 -31.56 76.40
N LYS A 423 -54.59 -30.81 77.09
CA LYS A 423 -55.16 -29.55 76.58
C LYS A 423 -54.09 -28.48 76.35
N MET A 424 -53.12 -28.37 77.26
CA MET A 424 -51.98 -27.46 77.11
C MET A 424 -51.09 -27.84 75.91
N GLY A 425 -50.86 -29.13 75.69
CA GLY A 425 -50.13 -29.63 74.51
C GLY A 425 -50.85 -29.33 73.19
N GLU A 426 -52.18 -29.47 73.15
CA GLU A 426 -52.99 -29.16 71.96
C GLU A 426 -53.00 -27.66 71.63
N VAL A 427 -53.11 -26.78 72.64
CA VAL A 427 -53.05 -25.32 72.45
C VAL A 427 -51.63 -24.89 72.06
N GLN A 428 -50.59 -25.46 72.67
CA GLN A 428 -49.20 -25.19 72.30
C GLN A 428 -48.89 -25.60 70.85
N ALA A 429 -49.39 -26.76 70.41
CA ALA A 429 -49.22 -27.19 69.02
C ALA A 429 -49.88 -26.24 68.01
N ARG A 430 -51.05 -25.65 68.35
CA ARG A 430 -51.71 -24.64 67.49
C ARG A 430 -50.92 -23.33 67.42
N ILE A 431 -50.34 -22.89 68.54
CA ILE A 431 -49.45 -21.72 68.59
C ILE A 431 -48.23 -21.96 67.70
N ASP A 432 -47.59 -23.12 67.80
CA ASP A 432 -46.37 -23.45 67.05
C ASP A 432 -46.65 -23.52 65.53
N VAL A 433 -47.81 -24.06 65.12
CA VAL A 433 -48.22 -24.08 63.70
C VAL A 433 -48.45 -22.65 63.18
N GLY A 434 -49.18 -21.82 63.91
CA GLY A 434 -49.42 -20.42 63.53
C GLY A 434 -48.12 -19.58 63.47
N GLN A 435 -47.20 -19.80 64.40
CA GLN A 435 -45.88 -19.14 64.40
C GLN A 435 -45.02 -19.57 63.21
N ARG A 436 -44.99 -20.87 62.86
CA ARG A 436 -44.25 -21.35 61.69
C ARG A 436 -44.81 -20.84 60.37
N GLU A 437 -46.14 -20.75 60.25
CA GLU A 437 -46.80 -20.17 59.08
C GLU A 437 -46.47 -18.68 58.94
N MET A 438 -46.47 -17.92 60.04
CA MET A 438 -46.03 -16.53 60.05
C MET A 438 -44.56 -16.36 59.67
N GLU A 439 -43.65 -17.18 60.21
CA GLU A 439 -42.22 -17.12 59.87
C GLU A 439 -41.96 -17.42 58.39
N LEU A 440 -42.70 -18.38 57.81
CA LEU A 440 -42.58 -18.73 56.39
C LEU A 440 -42.99 -17.55 55.50
N LEU A 441 -44.13 -16.92 55.78
CA LEU A 441 -44.63 -15.76 55.03
C LEU A 441 -43.71 -14.54 55.18
N GLN A 442 -43.18 -14.29 56.39
CA GLN A 442 -42.20 -13.21 56.61
C GLN A 442 -40.87 -13.45 55.88
N ARG A 443 -40.41 -14.70 55.77
CA ARG A 443 -39.22 -15.04 54.96
C ARG A 443 -39.46 -14.80 53.47
N GLN A 444 -40.63 -15.17 52.95
CA GLN A 444 -41.00 -14.92 51.56
C GLN A 444 -41.08 -13.41 51.25
N GLU A 445 -41.67 -12.61 52.15
CA GLU A 445 -41.73 -11.16 52.00
C GLU A 445 -40.33 -10.51 52.01
N THR A 446 -39.46 -10.92 52.94
CA THR A 446 -38.10 -10.36 53.04
C THR A 446 -37.19 -10.77 51.88
N GLU A 447 -37.33 -12.00 51.35
CA GLU A 447 -36.62 -12.42 50.14
C GLU A 447 -37.11 -11.66 48.90
N ALA A 448 -38.42 -11.46 48.75
CA ALA A 448 -38.98 -10.68 47.65
C ALA A 448 -38.49 -9.22 47.68
N LYS A 449 -38.49 -8.57 48.85
CA LYS A 449 -37.93 -7.21 49.02
C LYS A 449 -36.45 -7.14 48.68
N LYS A 450 -35.64 -8.11 49.14
CA LYS A 450 -34.20 -8.17 48.79
C LYS A 450 -33.97 -8.36 47.30
N ARG A 451 -34.81 -9.14 46.60
CA ARG A 451 -34.71 -9.31 45.14
C ARG A 451 -35.07 -8.01 44.42
N LEU A 452 -36.10 -7.31 44.89
CA LEU A 452 -36.50 -6.00 44.38
C LEU A 452 -35.38 -4.97 44.55
N GLU A 453 -34.81 -4.85 45.75
CA GLU A 453 -33.72 -3.91 46.07
C GLU A 453 -32.43 -4.19 45.28
N LYS A 454 -32.14 -5.45 44.97
CA LYS A 454 -31.02 -5.81 44.10
C LYS A 454 -31.29 -5.39 42.65
N ALA A 455 -32.47 -5.71 42.13
CA ALA A 455 -32.85 -5.34 40.78
C ALA A 455 -32.91 -3.81 40.58
N THR A 456 -33.37 -3.05 41.58
CA THR A 456 -33.37 -1.57 41.56
C THR A 456 -31.96 -1.01 41.45
N LYS A 457 -31.02 -1.55 42.25
CA LYS A 457 -29.62 -1.12 42.20
C LYS A 457 -28.96 -1.46 40.86
N GLU A 458 -29.18 -2.68 40.36
CA GLU A 458 -28.66 -3.10 39.05
C GLU A 458 -29.20 -2.23 37.91
N LEU A 459 -30.46 -1.79 37.98
CA LEU A 459 -31.04 -0.87 37.01
C LEU A 459 -30.42 0.53 37.10
N GLU A 460 -30.24 1.07 38.30
CA GLU A 460 -29.59 2.38 38.51
C GLU A 460 -28.13 2.36 38.03
N ASP A 461 -27.39 1.29 38.33
CA ASP A 461 -26.01 1.10 37.85
C ASP A 461 -25.96 1.01 36.32
N ALA A 462 -26.90 0.30 35.69
CA ALA A 462 -26.96 0.20 34.23
C ALA A 462 -27.29 1.55 33.57
N ARG A 463 -28.21 2.34 34.15
CA ARG A 463 -28.57 3.68 33.66
C ARG A 463 -27.42 4.66 33.79
N THR A 464 -26.78 4.72 34.96
CA THR A 464 -25.62 5.59 35.18
C THR A 464 -24.44 5.20 34.28
N ALA A 465 -24.22 3.91 34.05
CA ALA A 465 -23.22 3.44 33.10
C ALA A 465 -23.54 3.85 31.66
N ALA A 466 -24.82 3.83 31.24
CA ALA A 466 -25.24 4.32 29.92
C ALA A 466 -25.01 5.83 29.78
N GLU A 467 -25.43 6.64 30.76
CA GLU A 467 -25.26 8.09 30.76
C GLU A 467 -23.79 8.51 30.70
N ASN A 468 -22.93 7.86 31.50
CA ASN A 468 -21.48 8.12 31.48
C ASN A 468 -20.86 7.79 30.12
N LYS A 469 -21.30 6.70 29.48
CA LYS A 469 -20.82 6.32 28.14
C LYS A 469 -21.32 7.29 27.07
N GLU A 470 -22.54 7.81 27.21
CA GLU A 470 -23.10 8.82 26.31
C GLU A 470 -22.38 10.17 26.42
N GLN A 471 -22.04 10.59 27.64
CA GLN A 471 -21.17 11.76 27.85
C GLN A 471 -19.80 11.55 27.22
N ARG A 472 -19.19 10.36 27.40
CA ARG A 472 -17.91 10.01 26.78
C ARG A 472 -17.99 10.03 25.26
N ILE A 473 -19.10 9.62 24.65
CA ILE A 473 -19.31 9.70 23.20
C ILE A 473 -19.26 11.16 22.73
N LYS A 474 -19.94 12.08 23.44
CA LYS A 474 -19.91 13.52 23.12
C LYS A 474 -18.51 14.11 23.23
N GLU A 475 -17.75 13.74 24.26
CA GLU A 475 -16.34 14.13 24.41
C GLU A 475 -15.47 13.62 23.26
N LEU A 476 -15.63 12.34 22.90
CA LEU A 476 -14.88 11.71 21.81
C LEU A 476 -15.21 12.37 20.47
N GLU A 477 -16.47 12.68 20.20
CA GLU A 477 -16.89 13.40 18.98
C GLU A 477 -16.27 14.79 18.88
N ALA A 478 -16.26 15.55 19.98
CA ALA A 478 -15.62 16.86 20.05
C ALA A 478 -14.09 16.75 19.82
N ALA A 479 -13.45 15.75 20.45
CA ALA A 479 -12.02 15.48 20.27
C ALA A 479 -11.70 15.08 18.81
N LEU A 480 -12.56 14.28 18.17
CA LEU A 480 -12.43 13.86 16.78
C LEU A 480 -12.49 15.06 15.82
N GLN A 481 -13.44 15.98 16.04
CA GLN A 481 -13.54 17.20 15.25
C GLN A 481 -12.31 18.10 15.45
N ALA A 482 -11.88 18.31 16.70
CA ALA A 482 -10.69 19.09 17.00
C ALA A 482 -9.42 18.50 16.34
N ARG A 483 -9.26 17.17 16.36
CA ARG A 483 -8.12 16.50 15.72
C ARG A 483 -8.17 16.52 14.20
N ARG A 484 -9.35 16.45 13.58
CA ARG A 484 -9.49 16.66 12.13
C ARG A 484 -9.06 18.07 11.73
N HIS A 485 -9.45 19.08 12.50
CA HIS A 485 -9.00 20.45 12.27
C HIS A 485 -7.49 20.60 12.45
N ASP A 486 -6.90 19.99 13.48
CA ASP A 486 -5.44 20.00 13.69
C ASP A 486 -4.69 19.31 12.53
N ILE A 487 -5.20 18.20 11.99
CA ILE A 487 -4.60 17.58 10.79
C ILE A 487 -4.61 18.53 9.59
N GLU A 488 -5.68 19.30 9.38
CA GLU A 488 -5.71 20.31 8.31
C GLU A 488 -4.69 21.43 8.53
N THR A 489 -4.53 21.91 9.77
CA THR A 489 -3.51 22.93 10.08
C THR A 489 -2.09 22.38 9.91
N GLN A 490 -1.82 21.14 10.35
CA GLN A 490 -0.52 20.48 10.13
C GLN A 490 -0.24 20.24 8.64
N LYS A 491 -1.23 19.85 7.83
CA LYS A 491 -1.08 19.72 6.37
C LYS A 491 -0.71 21.05 5.70
N ARG A 492 -1.36 22.15 6.10
CA ARG A 492 -1.00 23.50 5.62
C ARG A 492 0.42 23.89 6.05
N GLY A 493 0.78 23.61 7.29
CA GLY A 493 2.14 23.85 7.81
C GLY A 493 3.21 23.06 7.06
N LEU A 494 2.95 21.80 6.74
CA LEU A 494 3.85 20.96 5.95
C LEU A 494 4.03 21.50 4.53
N ALA A 495 2.94 21.90 3.87
CA ALA A 495 3.01 22.48 2.52
C ALA A 495 3.83 23.79 2.51
N ALA A 496 3.68 24.63 3.54
CA ALA A 496 4.48 25.84 3.69
C ALA A 496 5.97 25.52 3.90
N ALA A 497 6.30 24.57 4.76
CA ALA A 497 7.69 24.15 5.00
C ALA A 497 8.35 23.55 3.74
N GLN A 498 7.62 22.74 2.96
CA GLN A 498 8.10 22.19 1.68
C GLN A 498 8.33 23.28 0.63
N ALA A 499 7.50 24.32 0.62
CA ALA A 499 7.72 25.46 -0.26
C ALA A 499 8.97 26.28 0.13
N GLU A 500 9.26 26.42 1.43
CA GLU A 500 10.50 27.03 1.92
C GLU A 500 11.73 26.18 1.55
N GLU A 501 11.67 24.86 1.73
CA GLU A 501 12.74 23.93 1.35
C GLU A 501 13.09 24.08 -0.14
N LYS A 502 12.08 24.05 -1.01
CA LYS A 502 12.26 24.16 -2.45
C LYS A 502 12.91 25.49 -2.85
N LYS A 503 12.49 26.60 -2.25
CA LYS A 503 13.11 27.92 -2.50
C LYS A 503 14.58 27.93 -2.10
N ALA A 504 14.92 27.39 -0.93
CA ALA A 504 16.31 27.33 -0.46
C ALA A 504 17.18 26.41 -1.35
N GLU A 505 16.61 25.32 -1.87
CA GLU A 505 17.27 24.41 -2.80
C GLU A 505 17.57 25.07 -4.15
N ASP A 506 16.58 25.76 -4.72
CA ASP A 506 16.72 26.50 -5.98
C ASP A 506 17.78 27.62 -5.86
N GLU A 507 17.77 28.39 -4.76
CA GLU A 507 18.77 29.43 -4.50
C GLU A 507 20.19 28.86 -4.34
N LEU A 508 20.33 27.74 -3.64
CA LEU A 508 21.62 27.07 -3.46
C LEU A 508 22.18 26.53 -4.78
N ALA A 509 21.32 25.99 -5.66
CA ALA A 509 21.72 25.48 -6.96
C ALA A 509 22.37 26.57 -7.83
N VAL A 510 21.75 27.75 -7.90
CA VAL A 510 22.26 28.90 -8.67
C VAL A 510 23.63 29.37 -8.15
N VAL A 511 23.79 29.46 -6.82
CA VAL A 511 25.07 29.91 -6.22
C VAL A 511 26.17 28.88 -6.41
N ARG A 512 25.86 27.57 -6.31
CA ARG A 512 26.83 26.49 -6.56
C ARG A 512 27.31 26.46 -8.01
N GLU A 513 26.42 26.66 -8.96
CA GLU A 513 26.80 26.75 -10.38
C GLU A 513 27.81 27.89 -10.62
N LYS A 514 27.55 29.07 -10.02
CA LYS A 514 28.47 30.21 -10.09
C LYS A 514 29.83 29.91 -9.44
N SER A 515 29.87 29.20 -8.30
CA SER A 515 31.12 28.77 -7.65
C SER A 515 31.94 27.83 -8.54
N VAL A 516 31.29 26.85 -9.18
CA VAL A 516 31.96 25.89 -10.08
C VAL A 516 32.59 26.59 -11.28
N GLN A 517 31.87 27.54 -11.89
CA GLN A 517 32.40 28.33 -13.01
C GLN A 517 33.64 29.15 -12.60
N LEU A 518 33.56 29.90 -11.49
CA LEU A 518 34.68 30.70 -10.99
C LEU A 518 35.90 29.84 -10.60
N ARG A 519 35.69 28.64 -10.06
CA ARG A 519 36.78 27.68 -9.77
C ARG A 519 37.46 27.18 -11.03
N ALA A 520 36.70 26.90 -12.09
CA ALA A 520 37.25 26.46 -13.37
C ALA A 520 38.15 27.55 -13.99
N ASP A 521 37.67 28.81 -13.98
CA ASP A 521 38.42 29.97 -14.49
C ASP A 521 39.71 30.21 -13.68
N MET A 522 39.65 30.07 -12.36
CA MET A 522 40.82 30.23 -11.48
C MET A 522 41.88 29.15 -11.72
N ASN A 523 41.46 27.88 -11.84
CA ASN A 523 42.38 26.76 -12.06
C ASN A 523 43.09 26.85 -13.41
N ALA A 524 42.40 27.32 -14.46
CA ALA A 524 43.00 27.55 -15.78
C ALA A 524 44.10 28.64 -15.72
N SER A 525 43.91 29.69 -14.93
CA SER A 525 44.85 30.81 -14.78
C SER A 525 46.08 30.46 -13.90
N GLN A 526 45.88 29.69 -12.82
CA GLN A 526 46.97 29.28 -11.92
C GLN A 526 47.89 28.20 -12.52
N GLY A 527 47.34 27.24 -13.28
CA GLY A 527 48.13 26.15 -13.87
C GLY A 527 49.20 26.63 -14.86
N GLN A 528 48.91 27.66 -15.67
CA GLN A 528 49.86 28.17 -16.66
C GLN A 528 50.91 29.13 -16.06
N SER A 529 50.53 29.94 -15.06
CA SER A 529 51.46 30.88 -14.40
C SER A 529 52.46 30.17 -13.47
N GLY A 530 52.08 29.04 -12.87
CA GLY A 530 52.97 28.21 -12.05
C GLY A 530 54.10 27.54 -12.83
N VAL A 531 53.78 26.97 -13.99
CA VAL A 531 54.72 26.27 -14.89
C VAL A 531 55.83 27.20 -15.39
N VAL A 532 55.45 28.40 -15.87
CA VAL A 532 56.41 29.40 -16.39
C VAL A 532 57.31 29.92 -15.26
N ARG A 533 56.76 30.12 -14.05
CA ARG A 533 57.54 30.56 -12.88
C ARG A 533 58.58 29.53 -12.47
N GLU A 534 58.24 28.25 -12.44
CA GLU A 534 59.19 27.17 -12.06
C GLU A 534 60.33 27.04 -13.08
N LEU A 535 60.04 27.09 -14.38
CA LEU A 535 61.06 27.03 -15.42
C LEU A 535 61.99 28.25 -15.42
N MET A 536 61.47 29.45 -15.16
CA MET A 536 62.28 30.66 -15.02
C MET A 536 63.11 30.64 -13.73
N ALA A 537 62.61 30.02 -12.67
CA ALA A 537 63.37 29.81 -11.43
C ALA A 537 64.48 28.75 -11.63
N ALA A 538 64.22 27.67 -12.36
CA ALA A 538 65.23 26.67 -12.71
C ALA A 538 66.33 27.24 -13.63
N LYS A 539 65.96 28.17 -14.52
CA LYS A 539 66.91 28.96 -15.32
C LYS A 539 67.78 29.86 -14.44
N SER A 540 67.21 30.59 -13.48
CA SER A 540 67.99 31.48 -12.59
C SER A 540 68.89 30.71 -11.62
N ARG A 541 68.52 29.47 -11.26
CA ARG A 541 69.37 28.53 -10.51
C ARG A 541 70.49 27.90 -11.35
N GLY A 542 70.47 28.08 -12.68
CA GLY A 542 71.47 27.52 -13.60
C GLY A 542 71.28 26.03 -13.93
N GLU A 543 70.19 25.40 -13.47
CA GLU A 543 69.88 23.98 -13.75
C GLU A 543 69.46 23.75 -15.21
N LEU A 544 68.83 24.76 -15.83
CA LEU A 544 68.39 24.74 -17.22
C LEU A 544 69.06 25.89 -17.99
N THR A 545 69.52 25.59 -19.19
CA THR A 545 70.17 26.53 -20.12
C THR A 545 69.38 26.57 -21.44
N GLY A 546 69.50 27.66 -22.20
CA GLY A 546 68.83 27.80 -23.50
C GLY A 546 67.32 28.10 -23.47
N ILE A 547 66.74 28.44 -22.31
CA ILE A 547 65.31 28.84 -22.20
C ILE A 547 65.20 30.37 -22.29
N TYR A 548 64.43 30.90 -23.23
CA TYR A 548 64.21 32.35 -23.36
C TYR A 548 63.05 32.84 -22.50
N GLY A 549 61.95 32.08 -22.44
CA GLY A 549 60.74 32.41 -21.67
C GLY A 549 59.46 32.18 -22.48
N ARG A 550 58.31 32.60 -21.96
CA ARG A 550 57.03 32.54 -22.67
C ARG A 550 57.04 33.53 -23.84
N LEU A 551 56.56 33.10 -25.02
CA LEU A 551 56.60 33.89 -26.25
C LEU A 551 55.87 35.24 -26.11
N GLY A 552 54.74 35.29 -25.40
CA GLY A 552 53.99 36.52 -25.12
C GLY A 552 54.73 37.58 -24.30
N ASP A 553 55.75 37.20 -23.53
CA ASP A 553 56.56 38.11 -22.72
C ASP A 553 57.78 38.68 -23.48
N LEU A 554 58.11 38.09 -24.63
CA LEU A 554 59.28 38.43 -25.45
C LEU A 554 58.98 39.49 -26.53
N GLY A 555 57.70 39.81 -26.75
CA GLY A 555 57.23 40.79 -27.72
C GLY A 555 56.21 41.74 -27.10
N ALA A 556 56.11 42.94 -27.66
CA ALA A 556 55.14 43.94 -27.23
C ALA A 556 54.29 44.44 -28.39
N ILE A 557 52.99 44.61 -28.17
CA ILE A 557 52.04 45.15 -29.15
C ILE A 557 51.27 46.34 -28.57
N ASP A 558 50.63 47.11 -29.44
CA ASP A 558 49.72 48.18 -29.03
C ASP A 558 48.43 47.60 -28.41
N ALA A 559 47.93 48.23 -27.34
CA ALA A 559 46.72 47.82 -26.62
C ALA A 559 45.49 47.73 -27.52
N LYS A 560 45.44 48.53 -28.61
CA LYS A 560 44.36 48.46 -29.60
C LYS A 560 44.21 47.05 -30.21
N TYR A 561 45.31 46.29 -30.32
CA TYR A 561 45.34 44.99 -30.98
C TYR A 561 45.42 43.81 -29.99
N ASP A 562 45.24 44.02 -28.69
CA ASP A 562 45.41 42.98 -27.67
C ASP A 562 44.41 41.82 -27.83
N ALA A 563 43.12 42.13 -27.97
CA ALA A 563 42.09 41.12 -28.20
C ALA A 563 42.33 40.33 -29.49
N ALA A 564 42.84 41.00 -30.52
CA ALA A 564 43.17 40.40 -31.81
C ALA A 564 44.37 39.45 -31.69
N VAL A 565 45.46 39.87 -31.04
CA VAL A 565 46.66 39.02 -30.89
C VAL A 565 46.43 37.83 -29.95
N SER A 566 45.72 38.06 -28.85
CA SER A 566 45.45 37.06 -27.80
C SER A 566 44.49 35.97 -28.28
N THR A 567 43.55 36.32 -29.18
CA THR A 567 42.62 35.36 -29.79
C THR A 567 43.23 34.68 -31.02
N ALA A 568 43.96 35.43 -31.86
CA ALA A 568 44.55 34.87 -33.07
C ALA A 568 45.69 33.90 -32.77
N VAL A 569 46.53 34.19 -31.78
CA VAL A 569 47.81 33.50 -31.59
C VAL A 569 47.79 32.66 -30.31
N GLY A 570 47.35 31.41 -30.40
CA GLY A 570 47.41 30.46 -29.28
C GLY A 570 48.83 30.08 -28.86
N ALA A 571 49.82 30.25 -29.75
CA ALA A 571 51.22 29.93 -29.49
C ALA A 571 51.95 30.93 -28.57
N LEU A 572 51.29 32.01 -28.13
CA LEU A 572 51.87 33.00 -27.21
C LEU A 572 52.20 32.41 -25.84
N ASP A 573 51.46 31.38 -25.43
CA ASP A 573 51.69 30.66 -24.17
C ASP A 573 52.81 29.61 -24.28
N ASN A 574 53.37 29.39 -25.48
CA ASN A 574 54.48 28.45 -25.66
C ASN A 574 55.79 29.03 -25.10
N ILE A 575 56.61 28.14 -24.54
CA ILE A 575 57.91 28.48 -23.96
C ILE A 575 58.99 28.33 -25.03
N LEU A 576 59.69 29.42 -25.34
CA LEU A 576 60.72 29.45 -26.36
C LEU A 576 62.06 28.93 -25.81
N VAL A 577 62.64 27.97 -26.52
CA VAL A 577 63.92 27.32 -26.18
C VAL A 577 64.85 27.31 -27.39
N GLU A 578 66.16 27.32 -27.15
CA GLU A 578 67.18 27.46 -28.18
C GLU A 578 67.33 26.17 -29.01
N THR A 579 67.61 25.05 -28.34
CA THR A 579 67.88 23.75 -28.98
C THR A 579 66.89 22.65 -28.61
N THR A 580 66.88 21.57 -29.39
CA THR A 580 66.08 20.37 -29.08
C THR A 580 66.47 19.70 -27.75
N SER A 581 67.76 19.70 -27.40
CA SER A 581 68.24 19.18 -26.11
C SER A 581 67.76 20.00 -24.92
N ASP A 582 67.61 21.31 -25.06
CA ASP A 582 67.12 22.18 -23.97
C ASP A 582 65.65 21.94 -23.68
N ALA A 583 64.84 21.72 -24.74
CA ALA A 583 63.44 21.35 -24.62
C ALA A 583 63.27 20.04 -23.84
N GLN A 584 64.06 19.01 -24.17
CA GLN A 584 64.01 17.71 -23.48
C GLN A 584 64.39 17.84 -22.01
N ARG A 585 65.44 18.61 -21.69
CA ARG A 585 65.85 18.89 -20.30
C ARG A 585 64.77 19.63 -19.52
N ALA A 586 64.10 20.60 -20.14
CA ALA A 586 63.01 21.35 -19.52
C ALA A 586 61.77 20.47 -19.26
N VAL A 587 61.41 19.58 -20.20
CA VAL A 587 60.32 18.61 -20.05
C VAL A 587 60.62 17.63 -18.91
N GLU A 588 61.83 17.07 -18.87
CA GLU A 588 62.23 16.14 -17.80
C GLU A 588 62.23 16.84 -16.43
N HIS A 589 62.64 18.11 -16.39
CA HIS A 589 62.57 18.91 -15.17
C HIS A 589 61.13 19.11 -14.68
N LEU A 590 60.19 19.49 -15.56
CA LEU A 590 58.77 19.61 -15.22
C LEU A 590 58.16 18.29 -14.75
N ARG A 591 58.56 17.17 -15.37
CA ARG A 591 58.12 15.83 -14.98
C ARG A 591 58.64 15.45 -13.59
N ARG A 592 59.90 15.77 -13.27
CA ARG A 592 60.52 15.52 -11.96
C ARG A 592 59.88 16.36 -10.85
N THR A 593 59.54 17.61 -11.13
CA THR A 593 58.96 18.53 -10.14
C THR A 593 57.42 18.49 -10.10
N ASN A 594 56.79 17.73 -11.00
CA ASN A 594 55.34 17.66 -11.20
C ASN A 594 54.69 19.05 -11.32
N ALA A 595 55.40 19.99 -11.95
CA ALA A 595 55.03 21.41 -11.99
C ALA A 595 53.96 21.73 -13.05
N GLY A 596 53.56 20.76 -13.87
CA GLY A 596 52.49 20.89 -14.88
C GLY A 596 52.96 20.54 -16.30
N CYS A 597 52.07 20.75 -17.28
CA CYS A 597 52.35 20.53 -18.71
C CYS A 597 52.61 21.87 -19.41
N ALA A 598 53.65 21.93 -20.24
CA ALA A 598 53.99 23.10 -21.05
C ALA A 598 54.26 22.70 -22.50
N THR A 599 53.99 23.61 -23.43
CA THR A 599 54.34 23.45 -24.84
C THR A 599 55.59 24.26 -25.14
N PHE A 600 56.62 23.63 -25.72
CA PHE A 600 57.90 24.27 -26.03
C PHE A 600 58.03 24.56 -27.52
N LEU A 601 58.51 25.76 -27.87
CA LEU A 601 58.85 26.16 -29.23
C LEU A 601 60.37 26.20 -29.39
N ILE A 602 60.92 25.42 -30.32
CA ILE A 602 62.38 25.22 -30.47
C ILE A 602 62.90 26.12 -31.60
N LEU A 603 63.75 27.09 -31.26
CA LEU A 603 64.24 28.13 -32.18
C LEU A 603 65.11 27.56 -33.31
N GLU A 604 65.98 26.59 -33.02
CA GLU A 604 66.81 25.87 -34.00
C GLU A 604 65.99 25.34 -35.20
N LYS A 605 64.76 24.86 -34.95
CA LYS A 605 63.90 24.29 -36.00
C LYS A 605 63.13 25.34 -36.82
N GLN A 606 63.10 26.60 -36.37
CA GLN A 606 62.36 27.69 -37.04
C GLN A 606 63.24 28.53 -37.99
N GLN A 607 64.54 28.25 -38.10
CA GLN A 607 65.47 29.05 -38.90
C GLN A 607 65.08 29.16 -40.39
N HIS A 608 64.40 28.15 -40.95
CA HIS A 608 63.90 28.19 -42.33
C HIS A 608 62.85 29.30 -42.57
N LEU A 609 62.24 29.84 -41.51
CA LEU A 609 61.23 30.90 -41.55
C LEU A 609 61.84 32.31 -41.50
N GLU A 610 63.15 32.47 -41.31
CA GLU A 610 63.80 33.78 -41.23
C GLU A 610 63.73 34.57 -42.55
N ARG A 611 63.83 33.88 -43.69
CA ARG A 611 63.69 34.50 -45.03
C ARG A 611 62.24 35.01 -45.26
N PRO A 612 61.19 34.18 -45.16
CA PRO A 612 59.80 34.65 -45.23
C PRO A 612 59.42 35.74 -44.22
N ALA A 613 60.06 35.75 -43.05
CA ALA A 613 59.82 36.76 -42.01
C ALA A 613 60.44 38.12 -42.30
N SER A 614 61.32 38.22 -43.30
CA SER A 614 62.02 39.45 -43.67
C SER A 614 61.50 40.08 -44.96
N GLU A 615 60.62 39.37 -45.68
CA GLU A 615 59.97 39.85 -46.89
C GLU A 615 58.82 40.82 -46.55
N ARG A 616 58.80 41.98 -47.21
CA ARG A 616 57.64 42.88 -47.20
C ARG A 616 56.64 42.39 -48.24
N ILE A 617 55.42 42.09 -47.80
CA ILE A 617 54.33 41.57 -48.65
C ILE A 617 53.26 42.64 -48.76
N ASP A 618 52.74 42.88 -49.95
CA ASP A 618 51.59 43.76 -50.16
C ASP A 618 50.31 43.12 -49.59
N THR A 619 49.69 43.79 -48.63
CA THR A 619 48.49 43.31 -47.93
C THR A 619 47.20 43.79 -48.60
N PRO A 620 46.21 42.91 -48.81
CA PRO A 620 44.89 43.28 -49.35
C PRO A 620 44.17 44.35 -48.51
N GLU A 621 43.43 45.24 -49.17
CA GLU A 621 42.58 46.28 -48.56
C GLU A 621 43.26 47.19 -47.50
N GLY A 622 44.60 47.28 -47.50
CA GLY A 622 45.34 48.07 -46.52
C GLY A 622 45.31 47.52 -45.09
N CYS A 623 44.89 46.27 -44.90
CA CYS A 623 44.87 45.61 -43.59
C CYS A 623 46.29 45.38 -43.07
N PRO A 624 46.64 45.87 -41.87
CA PRO A 624 47.96 45.65 -41.32
C PRO A 624 48.15 44.17 -40.97
N ARG A 625 49.35 43.67 -41.23
CA ARG A 625 49.77 42.34 -40.83
C ARG A 625 50.11 42.32 -39.35
N LEU A 626 49.53 41.36 -38.61
CA LEU A 626 49.69 41.25 -37.16
C LEU A 626 51.16 41.10 -36.74
N PHE A 627 51.96 40.35 -37.49
CA PHE A 627 53.39 40.17 -37.24
C PHE A 627 54.19 41.48 -37.29
N ASP A 628 53.87 42.38 -38.22
CA ASP A 628 54.63 43.64 -38.39
C ASP A 628 54.30 44.67 -37.30
N LEU A 629 53.17 44.51 -36.62
CA LEU A 629 52.75 45.34 -35.50
C LEU A 629 53.45 44.96 -34.18
N ILE A 630 54.06 43.76 -34.11
CA ILE A 630 54.73 43.27 -32.90
C ILE A 630 56.16 43.84 -32.84
N LYS A 631 56.47 44.49 -31.72
CA LYS A 631 57.81 44.97 -31.39
C LYS A 631 58.58 43.85 -30.70
N ILE A 632 59.58 43.32 -31.39
CA ILE A 632 60.39 42.18 -30.92
C ILE A 632 61.73 42.71 -30.41
N LYS A 633 62.14 42.30 -29.19
CA LYS A 633 63.37 42.78 -28.54
C LYS A 633 64.66 42.30 -29.22
N GLU A 634 64.69 41.04 -29.67
CA GLU A 634 65.86 40.43 -30.29
C GLU A 634 65.56 39.96 -31.73
N PRO A 635 66.40 40.31 -32.73
CA PRO A 635 66.16 39.94 -34.12
C PRO A 635 66.06 38.43 -34.38
N LYS A 636 66.79 37.62 -33.60
CA LYS A 636 66.79 36.16 -33.70
C LYS A 636 65.43 35.54 -33.36
N LEU A 637 64.60 36.22 -32.58
CA LEU A 637 63.28 35.72 -32.16
C LEU A 637 62.20 35.98 -33.23
N ARG A 638 62.52 36.71 -34.30
CA ARG A 638 61.58 37.00 -35.40
C ARG A 638 61.01 35.74 -36.03
N ALA A 639 61.82 34.70 -36.20
CA ALA A 639 61.37 33.42 -36.74
C ALA A 639 60.28 32.75 -35.87
N ALA A 640 60.41 32.85 -34.53
CA ALA A 640 59.43 32.29 -33.61
C ALA A 640 58.10 33.07 -33.62
N PHE A 641 58.15 34.41 -33.68
CA PHE A 641 56.95 35.23 -33.83
C PHE A 641 56.28 35.05 -35.20
N TYR A 642 57.06 34.82 -36.26
CA TYR A 642 56.53 34.50 -37.59
C TYR A 642 55.85 33.13 -37.61
N TYR A 643 56.41 32.11 -36.96
CA TYR A 643 55.74 30.81 -36.79
C TYR A 643 54.37 30.96 -36.11
N ALA A 644 54.30 31.76 -35.05
CA ALA A 644 53.08 31.95 -34.27
C ALA A 644 52.01 32.78 -35.03
N CYS A 645 52.43 33.87 -35.67
CA CYS A 645 51.52 34.83 -36.29
C CYS A 645 51.27 34.56 -37.78
N GLY A 646 52.22 33.95 -38.49
CA GLY A 646 52.17 33.73 -39.94
C GLY A 646 51.80 35.00 -40.72
N ASN A 647 51.04 34.83 -41.80
CA ASN A 647 50.47 35.94 -42.58
C ASN A 647 49.09 36.37 -42.02
N THR A 648 48.91 36.40 -40.70
CA THR A 648 47.63 36.83 -40.11
C THR A 648 47.41 38.32 -40.30
N LEU A 649 46.25 38.69 -40.86
CA LEU A 649 45.83 40.07 -41.06
C LEU A 649 44.85 40.52 -39.98
N VAL A 650 44.88 41.82 -39.69
CA VAL A 650 43.91 42.46 -38.78
C VAL A 650 42.88 43.24 -39.58
N ALA A 651 41.62 42.83 -39.47
CA ALA A 651 40.47 43.52 -40.06
C ALA A 651 39.74 44.36 -39.00
N ASN A 652 39.00 45.39 -39.42
CA ASN A 652 38.21 46.20 -38.49
C ASN A 652 36.90 45.48 -38.09
N ASP A 653 36.28 44.76 -39.01
CA ASP A 653 35.00 44.09 -38.85
C ASP A 653 34.99 42.67 -39.47
N LEU A 654 33.94 41.91 -39.15
CA LEU A 654 33.79 40.53 -39.61
C LEU A 654 33.55 40.42 -41.12
N GLU A 655 32.94 41.45 -41.71
CA GLU A 655 32.65 41.50 -43.15
C GLU A 655 33.94 41.66 -43.96
N GLN A 656 34.83 42.57 -43.55
CA GLN A 656 36.16 42.72 -44.11
C GLN A 656 36.99 41.45 -43.87
N ALA A 657 36.92 40.87 -42.67
CA ALA A 657 37.62 39.62 -42.36
C ALA A 657 37.20 38.49 -43.30
N SER A 658 35.90 38.33 -43.56
CA SER A 658 35.36 37.30 -44.44
C SER A 658 35.74 37.52 -45.91
N ARG A 659 35.67 38.77 -46.41
CA ARG A 659 36.07 39.09 -47.79
C ARG A 659 37.52 38.75 -48.08
N ILE A 660 38.41 39.04 -47.12
CA ILE A 660 39.85 38.77 -47.24
C ILE A 660 40.13 37.27 -47.08
N ALA A 661 39.54 36.62 -46.07
CA ALA A 661 39.78 35.21 -45.78
C ALA A 661 39.30 34.27 -46.90
N TYR A 662 38.16 34.57 -47.54
CA TYR A 662 37.61 33.80 -48.67
C TYR A 662 38.03 34.30 -50.05
N GLY A 663 38.92 35.31 -50.12
CA GLY A 663 39.43 35.86 -51.37
C GLY A 663 40.34 34.90 -52.15
N ASN A 664 40.76 35.34 -53.35
CA ASN A 664 41.58 34.52 -54.26
C ASN A 664 43.02 34.32 -53.78
N ASP A 665 43.56 35.22 -52.93
CA ASP A 665 44.93 35.07 -52.41
C ASP A 665 44.95 34.10 -51.22
N ARG A 666 45.42 32.88 -51.49
CA ARG A 666 45.53 31.81 -50.50
C ARG A 666 46.51 32.12 -49.37
N ARG A 667 47.37 33.14 -49.51
CA ARG A 667 48.37 33.52 -48.51
C ARG A 667 47.80 34.23 -47.28
N PHE A 668 46.58 34.78 -47.37
CA PHE A 668 45.97 35.63 -46.33
C PHE A 668 44.64 35.11 -45.79
N ARG A 669 44.46 33.78 -45.75
CA ARG A 669 43.22 33.14 -45.28
C ARG A 669 42.94 33.29 -43.79
N ARG A 670 43.97 33.57 -43.00
CA ARG A 670 43.85 33.76 -41.55
C ARG A 670 43.69 35.24 -41.24
N VAL A 671 42.51 35.64 -40.78
CA VAL A 671 42.17 37.04 -40.51
C VAL A 671 41.48 37.14 -39.15
N VAL A 672 41.87 38.14 -38.37
CA VAL A 672 41.30 38.43 -37.04
C VAL A 672 40.73 39.85 -37.01
N THR A 673 39.57 40.03 -36.38
CA THR A 673 39.00 41.37 -36.18
C THR A 673 39.59 42.05 -34.93
N LEU A 674 39.49 43.38 -34.85
CA LEU A 674 39.84 44.13 -33.63
C LEU A 674 39.11 43.62 -32.37
N GLN A 675 37.92 43.05 -32.54
CA GLN A 675 37.09 42.50 -31.46
C GLN A 675 37.45 41.05 -31.08
N GLY A 676 38.43 40.44 -31.74
CA GLY A 676 38.90 39.08 -31.43
C GLY A 676 38.09 37.97 -32.12
N GLN A 677 37.35 38.24 -33.20
CA GLN A 677 36.75 37.18 -34.01
C GLN A 677 37.81 36.67 -34.99
N LEU A 678 38.02 35.36 -35.05
CA LEU A 678 39.07 34.74 -35.86
C LEU A 678 38.47 33.86 -36.95
N ILE A 679 38.92 34.07 -38.18
CA ILE A 679 38.76 33.14 -39.30
C ILE A 679 40.11 32.48 -39.52
N ALA A 680 40.19 31.16 -39.31
CA ALA A 680 41.41 30.40 -39.47
C ALA A 680 41.60 29.95 -40.93
N ASP A 681 42.85 29.65 -41.29
CA ASP A 681 43.22 29.08 -42.59
C ASP A 681 42.62 27.69 -42.85
N SER A 682 42.30 26.95 -41.78
CA SER A 682 41.56 25.68 -41.79
C SER A 682 40.08 25.83 -42.18
N GLY A 683 39.56 27.06 -42.27
CA GLY A 683 38.15 27.34 -42.55
C GLY A 683 37.25 27.36 -41.31
N THR A 684 37.82 27.23 -40.11
CA THR A 684 37.05 27.38 -38.85
C THR A 684 36.88 28.86 -38.49
N MET A 685 35.67 29.24 -38.05
CA MET A 685 35.36 30.57 -37.55
C MET A 685 35.07 30.51 -36.06
N SER A 686 35.77 31.32 -35.28
CA SER A 686 35.62 31.41 -33.82
C SER A 686 35.13 32.80 -33.43
N GLY A 687 33.95 32.88 -32.81
CA GLY A 687 33.36 34.11 -32.30
C GLY A 687 32.19 33.85 -31.35
N GLY A 688 32.16 34.55 -30.21
CA GLY A 688 31.14 34.41 -29.15
C GLY A 688 31.78 34.35 -27.75
N GLY A 689 31.18 35.03 -26.77
CA GLY A 689 31.71 35.14 -25.40
C GLY A 689 32.64 36.34 -25.18
N ARG A 690 33.28 36.39 -24.00
CA ARG A 690 34.23 37.47 -23.65
C ARG A 690 35.56 37.25 -24.39
N PRO A 691 36.13 38.26 -25.08
CA PRO A 691 37.37 38.10 -25.84
C PRO A 691 38.55 37.75 -24.93
N SER A 692 39.45 36.92 -25.41
CA SER A 692 40.71 36.60 -24.72
C SER A 692 41.64 37.81 -24.83
N THR A 693 42.10 38.35 -23.70
CA THR A 693 42.98 39.53 -23.60
C THR A 693 44.15 39.24 -22.67
N GLY A 694 45.26 39.96 -22.82
CA GLY A 694 46.40 39.89 -21.88
C GLY A 694 47.38 38.72 -22.08
N ARG A 695 47.39 38.06 -23.25
CA ARG A 695 48.37 37.00 -23.57
C ARG A 695 49.72 37.53 -24.10
N MET A 696 49.83 38.83 -24.38
CA MET A 696 51.06 39.49 -24.81
C MET A 696 51.30 40.77 -23.99
N ALA A 697 52.56 41.18 -23.84
CA ALA A 697 52.90 42.42 -23.15
C ALA A 697 52.45 43.68 -23.93
N LEU A 698 52.01 44.70 -23.20
CA LEU A 698 51.56 45.99 -23.73
C LEU A 698 52.57 47.11 -23.41
N GLY A 699 52.99 47.89 -24.41
CA GLY A 699 53.74 49.15 -24.19
C GLY A 699 55.24 49.07 -23.85
N LYS A 700 55.88 50.24 -23.63
CA LYS A 700 57.36 50.44 -23.64
C LYS A 700 58.12 50.12 -22.34
N ASP A 701 57.46 49.83 -21.22
CA ASP A 701 58.10 49.38 -19.97
C ASP A 701 57.27 48.25 -19.35
N ALA A 702 57.77 47.02 -19.42
CA ALA A 702 57.27 45.90 -18.63
C ALA A 702 58.37 45.51 -17.63
N PRO A 703 58.11 45.56 -16.31
CA PRO A 703 57.41 44.43 -15.71
C PRO A 703 56.47 44.84 -14.55
N ARG A 704 55.18 44.48 -14.62
CA ARG A 704 54.38 44.22 -13.42
C ARG A 704 53.51 43.00 -13.68
N GLY A 705 53.70 42.00 -12.82
CA GLY A 705 53.09 40.69 -12.95
C GLY A 705 51.57 40.77 -13.01
N ALA A 706 50.99 39.83 -13.75
CA ALA A 706 49.56 39.52 -13.82
C ALA A 706 49.01 38.98 -12.48
N SER A 707 49.32 39.64 -11.36
CA SER A 707 48.97 39.18 -10.00
C SER A 707 47.79 39.92 -9.38
N THR A 708 47.25 40.97 -10.02
CA THR A 708 46.14 41.76 -9.47
C THR A 708 44.77 41.11 -9.73
N ASP A 709 44.59 40.45 -10.88
CA ASP A 709 43.28 39.87 -11.25
C ASP A 709 43.01 38.54 -10.51
N ALA A 710 44.06 37.75 -10.22
CA ALA A 710 43.93 36.49 -9.51
C ALA A 710 43.43 36.66 -8.06
N ARG A 711 43.87 37.73 -7.36
CA ARG A 711 43.43 38.01 -5.98
C ARG A 711 41.99 38.50 -5.90
N ALA A 712 41.54 39.26 -6.90
CA ALA A 712 40.16 39.72 -6.98
C ALA A 712 39.20 38.55 -7.26
N ALA A 713 39.58 37.65 -8.19
CA ALA A 713 38.81 36.43 -8.47
C ALA A 713 38.77 35.47 -7.27
N GLU A 714 39.88 35.36 -6.51
CA GLU A 714 39.93 34.54 -5.30
C GLU A 714 39.03 35.11 -4.19
N ALA A 715 38.94 36.44 -4.06
CA ALA A 715 38.03 37.08 -3.11
C ALA A 715 36.56 36.88 -3.50
N GLU A 716 36.22 37.01 -4.79
CA GLU A 716 34.85 36.77 -5.27
C GLU A 716 34.44 35.30 -5.07
N LEU A 717 35.34 34.35 -5.35
CA LEU A 717 35.07 32.93 -5.12
C LEU A 717 34.81 32.62 -3.64
N ARG A 718 35.59 33.21 -2.73
CA ARG A 718 35.39 33.05 -1.27
C ARG A 718 34.04 33.59 -0.80
N GLU A 719 33.58 34.70 -1.34
CA GLU A 719 32.27 35.27 -0.99
C GLU A 719 31.12 34.40 -1.53
N VAL A 720 31.25 33.87 -2.75
CA VAL A 720 30.26 32.93 -3.31
C VAL A 720 30.22 31.62 -2.53
N ASP A 721 31.37 31.08 -2.11
CA ASP A 721 31.44 29.87 -1.30
C ASP A 721 30.83 30.06 0.09
N LYS A 722 31.10 31.18 0.77
CA LYS A 722 30.44 31.51 2.05
C LYS A 722 28.92 31.57 1.90
N ARG A 723 28.43 32.21 0.83
CA ARG A 723 26.99 32.30 0.56
C ARG A 723 26.38 30.93 0.26
N ALA A 724 27.10 30.04 -0.43
CA ALA A 724 26.68 28.67 -0.64
C ALA A 724 26.59 27.87 0.68
N ASP A 725 27.53 28.08 1.60
CA ASP A 725 27.52 27.44 2.92
C ASP A 725 26.36 27.96 3.80
N GLU A 726 26.08 29.26 3.77
CA GLU A 726 24.95 29.86 4.48
C GLU A 726 23.60 29.34 3.95
N LEU A 727 23.43 29.30 2.62
CA LEU A 727 22.25 28.72 2.00
C LEU A 727 22.14 27.21 2.24
N GLY A 728 23.27 26.50 2.32
CA GLY A 728 23.32 25.09 2.70
C GLY A 728 22.79 24.85 4.13
N LYS A 729 23.18 25.71 5.08
CA LYS A 729 22.63 25.67 6.46
C LYS A 729 21.15 26.02 6.49
N ALA A 730 20.72 27.01 5.70
CA ALA A 730 19.32 27.38 5.58
C ALA A 730 18.47 26.22 5.02
N LEU A 731 18.94 25.54 3.97
CA LEU A 731 18.31 24.35 3.40
C LEU A 731 18.21 23.21 4.41
N GLN A 732 19.28 22.96 5.17
CA GLN A 732 19.25 21.95 6.23
C GLN A 732 18.19 22.29 7.29
N SER A 733 18.11 23.56 7.71
CA SER A 733 17.10 24.01 8.67
C SER A 733 15.66 23.88 8.12
N ALA A 734 15.45 24.10 6.82
CA ALA A 734 14.16 23.93 6.17
C ALA A 734 13.77 22.43 6.08
N ARG A 735 14.72 21.55 5.77
CA ARG A 735 14.55 20.09 5.82
C ARG A 735 14.15 19.59 7.20
N ASP A 736 14.80 20.11 8.24
CA ASP A 736 14.46 19.75 9.63
C ASP A 736 13.04 20.21 10.00
N ARG A 737 12.60 21.39 9.52
CA ARG A 737 11.21 21.85 9.69
C ARG A 737 10.21 20.96 8.94
N VAL A 738 10.52 20.53 7.72
CA VAL A 738 9.69 19.60 6.95
C VAL A 738 9.58 18.26 7.70
N ALA A 739 10.70 17.72 8.20
CA ALA A 739 10.70 16.49 8.97
C ALA A 739 9.87 16.61 10.26
N ALA A 740 9.99 17.74 10.98
CA ALA A 740 9.20 18.02 12.18
C ALA A 740 7.70 18.13 11.87
N ALA A 741 7.32 18.85 10.81
CA ALA A 741 5.93 18.98 10.38
C ALA A 741 5.33 17.64 9.93
N GLN A 742 6.09 16.80 9.23
CA GLN A 742 5.69 15.44 8.86
C GLN A 742 5.53 14.53 10.08
N ALA A 743 6.37 14.67 11.11
CA ALA A 743 6.25 13.91 12.34
C ALA A 743 5.00 14.34 13.14
N ALA A 744 4.75 15.64 13.24
CA ALA A 744 3.55 16.18 13.88
C ALA A 744 2.26 15.71 13.17
N LEU A 745 2.23 15.77 11.83
CA LEU A 745 1.11 15.28 11.03
C LEU A 745 0.85 13.78 11.25
N ARG A 746 1.91 12.95 11.21
CA ARG A 746 1.80 11.51 11.47
C ARG A 746 1.33 11.20 12.89
N GLY A 747 1.76 11.99 13.88
CA GLY A 747 1.27 11.91 15.25
C GLY A 747 -0.23 12.18 15.35
N ALA A 748 -0.68 13.28 14.75
CA ALA A 748 -2.09 13.65 14.73
C ALA A 748 -2.97 12.62 13.97
N GLU A 749 -2.50 12.08 12.84
CA GLU A 749 -3.20 11.02 12.10
C GLU A 749 -3.33 9.72 12.91
N LYS A 750 -2.30 9.35 13.67
CA LYS A 750 -2.34 8.17 14.55
C LYS A 750 -3.34 8.35 15.69
N GLU A 751 -3.39 9.53 16.29
CA GLU A 751 -4.37 9.86 17.33
C GLU A 751 -5.80 9.89 16.78
N LEU A 752 -5.99 10.44 15.57
CA LEU A 752 -7.29 10.40 14.89
C LEU A 752 -7.75 8.96 14.67
N ALA A 753 -6.88 8.07 14.17
CA ALA A 753 -7.21 6.67 13.95
C ALA A 753 -7.59 5.96 15.27
N ALA A 754 -6.91 6.27 16.38
CA ALA A 754 -7.26 5.74 17.70
C ALA A 754 -8.66 6.18 18.12
N LEU A 755 -8.99 7.48 18.00
CA LEU A 755 -10.31 8.03 18.32
C LEU A 755 -11.41 7.45 17.41
N GLU A 756 -11.14 7.27 16.12
CA GLU A 756 -12.07 6.65 15.16
C GLU A 756 -12.37 5.18 15.47
N THR A 757 -11.45 4.47 16.14
CA THR A 757 -11.72 3.12 16.67
C THR A 757 -12.40 3.10 18.04
N GLU A 758 -12.11 4.07 18.92
CA GLU A 758 -12.68 4.15 20.27
C GLU A 758 -14.16 4.55 20.24
N LEU A 759 -14.53 5.47 19.35
CA LEU A 759 -15.90 5.97 19.24
C LEU A 759 -16.95 4.89 18.93
N PRO A 760 -16.83 4.05 17.87
CA PRO A 760 -17.81 3.01 17.59
C PRO A 760 -17.87 1.95 18.68
N LYS A 761 -16.73 1.61 19.30
CA LYS A 761 -16.69 0.68 20.44
C LYS A 761 -17.49 1.24 21.63
N THR A 762 -17.28 2.51 21.97
CA THR A 762 -17.99 3.18 23.07
C THR A 762 -19.49 3.32 22.78
N ARG A 763 -19.87 3.56 21.51
CA ARG A 763 -21.28 3.54 21.08
C ARG A 763 -21.94 2.18 21.26
N MET A 764 -21.28 1.10 20.83
CA MET A 764 -21.80 -0.27 21.04
C MET A 764 -21.97 -0.59 22.53
N GLU A 765 -21.00 -0.19 23.38
CA GLU A 765 -21.11 -0.37 24.83
C GLU A 765 -22.25 0.45 25.45
N ALA A 766 -22.47 1.67 24.98
CA ALA A 766 -23.59 2.51 25.43
C ALA A 766 -24.93 1.88 25.05
N GLU A 767 -25.11 1.45 23.80
CA GLU A 767 -26.32 0.78 23.32
C GLU A 767 -26.60 -0.51 24.10
N ALA A 768 -25.58 -1.32 24.37
CA ALA A 768 -25.72 -2.53 25.19
C ALA A 768 -26.17 -2.22 26.62
N ASN A 769 -25.65 -1.15 27.24
CA ASN A 769 -26.07 -0.72 28.57
C ASN A 769 -27.51 -0.16 28.58
N VAL A 770 -27.92 0.57 27.54
CA VAL A 770 -29.30 1.04 27.38
C VAL A 770 -30.26 -0.15 27.24
N GLN A 771 -29.94 -1.14 26.41
CA GLN A 771 -30.75 -2.36 26.28
C GLN A 771 -30.83 -3.12 27.61
N ARG A 772 -29.70 -3.29 28.29
CA ARG A 772 -29.66 -3.93 29.62
C ARG A 772 -30.52 -3.18 30.64
N ALA A 773 -30.51 -1.85 30.63
CA ALA A 773 -31.37 -1.05 31.49
C ALA A 773 -32.86 -1.21 31.13
N ALA A 774 -33.21 -1.34 29.85
CA ALA A 774 -34.57 -1.63 29.42
C ALA A 774 -35.05 -3.01 29.90
N ASP A 775 -34.23 -4.05 29.70
CA ASP A 775 -34.54 -5.42 30.15
C ASP A 775 -34.69 -5.51 31.68
N LEU A 776 -33.83 -4.82 32.42
CA LEU A 776 -33.90 -4.76 33.88
C LEU A 776 -35.14 -3.99 34.36
N ALA A 777 -35.54 -2.92 33.65
CA ALA A 777 -36.75 -2.18 33.96
C ALA A 777 -38.02 -3.04 33.76
N GLU A 778 -38.07 -3.85 32.69
CA GLU A 778 -39.17 -4.78 32.45
C GLU A 778 -39.24 -5.88 33.52
N ARG A 779 -38.10 -6.48 33.88
CA ARG A 779 -38.02 -7.45 34.98
C ARG A 779 -38.42 -6.83 36.33
N MET A 780 -38.06 -5.58 36.57
CA MET A 780 -38.46 -4.87 37.78
C MET A 780 -39.96 -4.64 37.84
N ALA A 781 -40.62 -4.28 36.74
CA ALA A 781 -42.07 -4.13 36.72
C ALA A 781 -42.77 -5.44 37.12
N GLY A 782 -42.32 -6.58 36.55
CA GLY A 782 -42.84 -7.90 36.94
C GLY A 782 -42.57 -8.28 38.41
N LEU A 783 -41.41 -7.89 38.97
CA LEU A 783 -41.10 -8.11 40.39
C LEU A 783 -41.90 -7.18 41.31
N GLN A 784 -42.18 -5.94 40.90
CA GLN A 784 -43.01 -4.99 41.62
C GLN A 784 -44.45 -5.50 41.72
N ASP A 785 -45.00 -6.01 40.62
CA ASP A 785 -46.33 -6.63 40.59
C ASP A 785 -46.40 -7.87 41.50
N ALA A 786 -45.36 -8.72 41.49
CA ALA A 786 -45.26 -9.86 42.40
C ALA A 786 -45.19 -9.45 43.89
N THR A 787 -44.53 -8.33 44.21
CA THR A 787 -44.54 -7.80 45.59
C THR A 787 -45.87 -7.18 46.02
N GLN A 788 -46.73 -6.72 45.09
CA GLN A 788 -48.08 -6.26 45.45
C GLN A 788 -48.98 -7.42 45.88
N VAL A 789 -48.82 -8.61 45.28
CA VAL A 789 -49.54 -9.83 45.67
C VAL A 789 -49.24 -10.21 47.13
N ASN A 790 -48.03 -9.95 47.64
CA ASN A 790 -47.65 -10.16 49.04
C ASN A 790 -48.40 -9.26 50.04
N ALA A 791 -49.13 -8.22 49.61
CA ALA A 791 -49.98 -7.44 50.51
C ALA A 791 -51.13 -8.29 51.10
N ALA A 792 -51.58 -9.32 50.37
CA ALA A 792 -52.52 -10.32 50.88
C ALA A 792 -51.88 -11.18 51.99
N ASP A 793 -50.61 -11.56 51.82
CA ASP A 793 -49.85 -12.28 52.84
C ASP A 793 -49.60 -11.42 54.08
N ALA A 794 -49.38 -10.11 53.92
CA ALA A 794 -49.27 -9.16 55.04
C ALA A 794 -50.59 -9.04 55.83
N ALA A 795 -51.75 -9.12 55.17
CA ALA A 795 -53.04 -9.20 55.85
C ALA A 795 -53.20 -10.54 56.60
N ARG A 796 -52.77 -11.66 55.99
CA ARG A 796 -52.79 -12.98 56.60
C ARG A 796 -51.87 -13.09 57.82
N ILE A 797 -50.70 -12.45 57.79
CA ILE A 797 -49.78 -12.35 58.93
C ILE A 797 -50.45 -11.59 60.09
N LYS A 798 -51.19 -10.51 59.82
CA LYS A 798 -51.93 -9.77 60.86
C LYS A 798 -53.04 -10.63 61.48
N GLU A 799 -53.80 -11.38 60.67
CA GLU A 799 -54.82 -12.31 61.16
C GLU A 799 -54.21 -13.43 62.02
N LEU A 800 -53.13 -14.06 61.56
CA LEU A 800 -52.42 -15.10 62.29
C LEU A 800 -51.84 -14.57 63.61
N HIS A 801 -51.32 -13.34 63.63
CA HIS A 801 -50.81 -12.71 64.86
C HIS A 801 -51.91 -12.50 65.92
N VAL A 802 -53.11 -12.08 65.48
CA VAL A 802 -54.28 -11.97 66.36
C VAL A 802 -54.75 -13.35 66.84
N SER A 803 -54.68 -14.38 65.98
CA SER A 803 -55.03 -15.76 66.35
C SER A 803 -54.06 -16.36 67.36
N VAL A 804 -52.75 -16.21 67.12
CA VAL A 804 -51.68 -16.71 68.00
C VAL A 804 -51.71 -16.02 69.37
N SER A 805 -51.93 -14.71 69.42
CA SER A 805 -52.03 -13.98 70.69
C SER A 805 -53.25 -14.41 71.51
N LYS A 806 -54.39 -14.69 70.89
CA LYS A 806 -55.56 -15.28 71.56
C LYS A 806 -55.25 -16.66 72.15
N GLU A 807 -54.60 -17.54 71.39
CA GLU A 807 -54.24 -18.88 71.88
C GLU A 807 -53.14 -18.83 72.97
N GLN A 808 -52.23 -17.85 72.93
CA GLN A 808 -51.26 -17.62 74.01
C GLN A 808 -51.93 -17.18 75.31
N VAL A 809 -52.95 -16.31 75.23
CA VAL A 809 -53.77 -15.95 76.40
C VAL A 809 -54.54 -17.17 76.92
N ASN A 810 -55.07 -18.03 76.04
CA ASN A 810 -55.70 -19.30 76.44
C ASN A 810 -54.72 -20.26 77.12
N LEU A 811 -53.47 -20.32 76.67
CA LEU A 811 -52.43 -21.12 77.31
C LEU A 811 -52.10 -20.60 78.72
N LEU A 812 -52.05 -19.27 78.91
CA LEU A 812 -51.80 -18.65 80.20
C LEU A 812 -52.95 -18.90 81.19
N THR A 813 -54.21 -18.79 80.75
CA THR A 813 -55.36 -19.08 81.61
C THR A 813 -55.44 -20.56 81.99
N LEU A 814 -55.12 -21.48 81.08
CA LEU A 814 -55.00 -22.91 81.39
C LEU A 814 -53.88 -23.20 82.40
N LYS A 815 -52.74 -22.51 82.30
CA LYS A 815 -51.63 -22.61 83.26
C LYS A 815 -52.02 -22.11 84.66
N GLU A 816 -52.76 -21.01 84.75
CA GLU A 816 -53.27 -20.48 86.03
C GLU A 816 -54.26 -21.45 86.69
N GLN A 817 -55.19 -22.03 85.91
CA GLN A 817 -56.17 -23.01 86.40
C GLN A 817 -55.53 -24.30 86.94
N CYS A 818 -54.34 -24.67 86.44
CA CYS A 818 -53.62 -25.87 86.88
C CYS A 818 -52.56 -25.59 87.95
N ALA A 819 -52.27 -24.32 88.26
CA ALA A 819 -51.17 -23.93 89.14
C ALA A 819 -51.34 -24.47 90.57
N ASP A 820 -52.57 -24.51 91.08
CA ASP A 820 -52.88 -25.02 92.42
C ASP A 820 -52.77 -26.55 92.50
N LEU A 821 -53.14 -27.26 91.43
CA LEU A 821 -52.95 -28.72 91.32
C LEU A 821 -51.47 -29.08 91.19
N GLN A 822 -50.69 -28.32 90.42
CA GLN A 822 -49.25 -28.51 90.31
C GLN A 822 -48.51 -28.19 91.62
N LYS A 823 -48.94 -27.17 92.39
CA LYS A 823 -48.42 -26.89 93.73
C LYS A 823 -48.79 -28.00 94.72
N LYS A 824 -50.03 -28.53 94.68
CA LYS A 824 -50.45 -29.68 95.48
C LYS A 824 -49.64 -30.94 95.16
N ALA A 825 -49.41 -31.26 93.89
CA ALA A 825 -48.55 -32.38 93.50
C ALA A 825 -47.11 -32.22 94.03
N LYS A 826 -46.50 -31.03 93.91
CA LYS A 826 -45.14 -30.76 94.42
C LYS A 826 -45.03 -30.82 95.94
N SER A 827 -46.04 -30.33 96.67
CA SER A 827 -46.07 -30.38 98.14
C SER A 827 -46.35 -31.78 98.70
N LEU A 828 -47.14 -32.61 98.00
CA LEU A 828 -47.33 -34.01 98.37
C LEU A 828 -46.05 -34.82 98.11
N GLN A 829 -45.32 -34.52 97.03
CA GLN A 829 -44.00 -35.10 96.77
C GLN A 829 -43.02 -34.77 97.90
N SER A 830 -42.93 -33.51 98.32
CA SER A 830 -42.01 -33.11 99.40
C SER A 830 -42.38 -33.68 100.78
N LYS A 831 -43.66 -33.97 101.02
CA LYS A 831 -44.13 -34.61 102.26
C LYS A 831 -43.78 -36.10 102.31
N ILE A 832 -43.78 -36.79 101.17
CA ILE A 832 -43.31 -38.18 101.07
C ILE A 832 -41.80 -38.24 101.32
N ASP A 833 -41.04 -37.31 100.76
CA ASP A 833 -39.58 -37.26 100.93
C ASP A 833 -39.18 -36.98 102.40
N ASN A 834 -39.94 -36.16 103.14
CA ASN A 834 -39.67 -35.86 104.56
C ASN A 834 -40.16 -36.92 105.56
N ALA A 835 -41.07 -37.83 105.18
CA ALA A 835 -41.61 -38.86 106.07
C ALA A 835 -40.76 -40.15 106.08
N GLY A 836 -39.76 -40.25 105.19
CA GLY A 836 -38.85 -41.40 105.09
C GLY A 836 -37.58 -41.31 105.93
N GLY A 837 -37.34 -40.17 106.60
CA GLY A 837 -36.06 -39.85 107.25
C GLY A 837 -35.09 -39.17 106.30
#